data_AF-A0A958YVG3-F1
#
_entry.id   AF-A0A958YVG3-F1
#
_cell.length_a   1.000
_cell.length_b   1.000
_cell.length_c   1.000
_cell.angle_alpha   90.00
_cell.angle_beta   90.00
_cell.angle_gamma   90.00
#
_symmetry.space_group_name_H-M   'P 1'
#
loop_
_entity.id
_entity.type
_entity.pdbx_description
1 polymer ?
#
loop_
_entity_poly.entity_id
_entity_poly.type
_entity_poly.pdbx_seq_one_letter_code
_entity_poly.pdbx_strand_id
1 'polypeptide(L)'
;MLDFNFSKWNKIIGWLVFFVALTTYWLTVEPTVSFWDAGEYITTSSNLEVGHPPGAPLYQLLGAFFSIFAMNASSVALTINLMSVFASAFTILFMFWSLTLLLTLVVSKQTEITKNNAVAILGSAAVGSLAFTFTDSFWFSAVEAEVYAAATCMLAIMFYCGLRWEQEMFTPRGDRWLILIAFIIGLSFGIHFMALLTIPAIGFLYFFKKYKTVTVKNFIMANIVVVAILLFIFKLLLPMTMKFFSATELFFVNTIRLPFNSGTIFAGLLFIVLFYFGLKYTKSKGYATLNTVILCILFIFIGFSSWLMLPIRANAGTVINENNPNNARELLAYYNREQYQETHLFYGPQFTEEYAGLDPENPYKDDKPKYEKDEATRKYIIVNEWKNAAQNTDDAQKAILPRMWSTEHANNYLEYTNGLEFGIKREYRNEQRLVEEVAKFKEAHQNGLVDGDDYHDFLRQFGAFLDIKKPTFIDNIKFMFTFQFGKMYWRYFMWNFTGRQNDVQWQGGNLNGNWISGIKFIDEWQLGSQDNLPIDLKENKARNTYYFLPLLLGILGLVFHAKNDKKTFWVLMVLFLFTGLALKVYLNERPFEPRERDYAVVGSFYVFAMWIGFGVYALYELMKEYVQPKIALPIVLVVTTLAGPVLLASQNWDDHDRSGRYTANSMGRMYLDSCDENAILFTIGDNDTFALWYQQNIEKYRQDVRIVNTSLFQTDWYIDDMKKKAFTSDPIPSQLTHEQYRYGVRDVIAHQETKQDTLDIKTWMNWVASENPLTKIELNSGQFITSFPSKVIRIPVDKEAVLKNGIVDEKDADKIVSDIYITLKGDYVYKNRTLMLDIIANNNWERPIYFSGGAFGDDDYLWMKDYLQLDGVVYKLVPIKTPVDKRNPFDMGRIDSDKMYDIVMSWDWGNSGNPNIYHDTETRRNGITYRSNLARLADVLIKEGKKEKAEKILDLAMEKMPVQYFEYYSLLEPYILNYYELEKTEKARKVFEETAAKYQSYVAYYGNMPLEEQGENIQEIYSKLNQYESLVEIVYVYDTDEYYQQQKQLFKNYLQPFKGLFTRLNMNIDEEFLQKERITEKLLDSLMGDSTSTE
;
A
#
# COMPACT_ATOMS: atom_id res chain seq x y z
N MET A 1 -51.18 1.39 -29.72
CA MET A 1 -49.72 1.47 -29.48
C MET A 1 -49.51 2.44 -28.33
N LEU A 2 -48.94 2.01 -27.20
CA LEU A 2 -48.62 2.92 -26.08
C LEU A 2 -47.46 3.83 -26.50
N ASP A 3 -47.62 5.15 -26.37
CA ASP A 3 -46.56 6.13 -26.65
C ASP A 3 -45.33 5.88 -25.77
N PHE A 4 -44.13 6.05 -26.34
CA PHE A 4 -42.86 5.80 -25.66
C PHE A 4 -42.59 6.87 -24.59
N ASN A 5 -42.50 6.47 -23.32
CA ASN A 5 -42.22 7.38 -22.20
C ASN A 5 -40.75 7.29 -21.78
N PHE A 6 -39.94 8.27 -22.20
CA PHE A 6 -38.50 8.31 -21.89
C PHE A 6 -38.21 8.33 -20.39
N SER A 7 -38.93 9.14 -19.61
CA SER A 7 -38.72 9.25 -18.16
C SER A 7 -38.96 7.92 -17.42
N LYS A 8 -40.00 7.17 -17.84
CA LYS A 8 -40.28 5.83 -17.32
C LYS A 8 -39.13 4.88 -17.61
N TRP A 9 -38.69 4.77 -18.87
CA TRP A 9 -37.63 3.84 -19.26
C TRP A 9 -36.26 4.24 -18.71
N ASN A 10 -35.95 5.53 -18.61
CA ASN A 10 -34.75 6.03 -17.95
C ASN A 10 -34.65 5.57 -16.48
N LYS A 11 -35.77 5.56 -15.74
CA LYS A 11 -35.78 5.03 -14.37
C LYS A 11 -35.61 3.52 -14.33
N ILE A 12 -36.34 2.79 -15.18
CA ILE A 12 -36.29 1.32 -15.21
C ILE A 12 -34.89 0.83 -15.57
N ILE A 13 -34.29 1.38 -16.64
CA ILE A 13 -32.96 0.95 -17.11
C ILE A 13 -31.88 1.38 -16.11
N GLY A 14 -32.00 2.55 -15.50
CA GLY A 14 -31.09 2.97 -14.42
C GLY A 14 -31.06 1.95 -13.28
N TRP A 15 -32.23 1.54 -12.78
CA TRP A 15 -32.29 0.50 -11.75
C TRP A 15 -31.85 -0.88 -12.26
N LEU A 16 -32.07 -1.19 -13.54
CA LEU A 16 -31.57 -2.43 -14.14
C LEU A 16 -30.03 -2.49 -14.12
N VAL A 17 -29.34 -1.43 -14.57
CA VAL A 17 -27.86 -1.41 -14.53
C VAL A 17 -27.33 -1.42 -13.10
N PHE A 18 -28.04 -0.79 -12.15
CA PHE A 18 -27.76 -0.91 -10.73
C PHE A 18 -27.82 -2.37 -10.27
N PHE A 19 -28.89 -3.10 -10.61
CA PHE A 19 -29.04 -4.50 -10.18
C PHE A 19 -28.04 -5.44 -10.85
N VAL A 20 -27.64 -5.17 -12.11
CA VAL A 20 -26.56 -5.91 -12.75
C VAL A 20 -25.26 -5.70 -11.99
N ALA A 21 -24.86 -4.45 -11.74
CA ALA A 21 -23.65 -4.14 -10.98
C ALA A 21 -23.69 -4.71 -9.55
N LEU A 22 -24.81 -4.54 -8.85
CA LEU A 22 -25.02 -5.09 -7.51
C LEU A 22 -24.85 -6.61 -7.50
N THR A 23 -25.47 -7.31 -8.45
CA THR A 23 -25.38 -8.77 -8.53
C THR A 23 -23.96 -9.22 -8.83
N THR A 24 -23.28 -8.59 -9.79
CA THR A 24 -21.87 -8.85 -10.09
C THR A 24 -21.02 -8.74 -8.84
N TYR A 25 -21.02 -7.57 -8.20
CA TYR A 25 -20.13 -7.33 -7.06
C TYR A 25 -20.51 -8.16 -5.83
N TRP A 26 -21.80 -8.42 -5.62
CA TRP A 26 -22.25 -9.32 -4.55
C TRP A 26 -21.77 -10.76 -4.77
N LEU A 27 -21.77 -11.24 -6.01
CA LEU A 27 -21.31 -12.60 -6.32
C LEU A 27 -19.80 -12.76 -6.20
N THR A 28 -19.03 -11.67 -6.27
CA THR A 28 -17.56 -11.69 -6.24
C THR A 28 -16.96 -11.07 -4.98
N VAL A 29 -17.78 -10.61 -4.02
CA VAL A 29 -17.32 -9.92 -2.81
C VAL A 29 -16.53 -10.86 -1.89
N GLU A 30 -15.47 -10.35 -1.27
CA GLU A 30 -14.69 -11.13 -0.33
C GLU A 30 -15.52 -11.48 0.92
N PRO A 31 -15.56 -12.76 1.36
CA PRO A 31 -16.43 -13.19 2.46
C PRO A 31 -15.90 -12.78 3.84
N THR A 32 -14.63 -12.40 3.94
CA THR A 32 -13.92 -12.09 5.17
C THR A 32 -13.00 -10.87 4.98
N VAL A 33 -12.18 -10.56 5.99
CA VAL A 33 -11.08 -9.60 5.89
C VAL A 33 -10.14 -9.92 4.72
N SER A 34 -9.73 -8.89 3.98
CA SER A 34 -8.69 -8.96 2.95
C SER A 34 -7.36 -8.43 3.48
N PHE A 35 -6.26 -8.61 2.73
CA PHE A 35 -4.96 -8.03 3.07
C PHE A 35 -4.99 -6.48 3.02
N TRP A 36 -3.97 -5.83 3.59
CA TRP A 36 -3.86 -4.37 3.71
C TRP A 36 -4.92 -3.73 4.63
N ASP A 37 -5.30 -2.49 4.35
CA ASP A 37 -6.09 -1.60 5.22
C ASP A 37 -7.51 -2.11 5.53
N ALA A 38 -8.03 -3.09 4.79
CA ALA A 38 -9.37 -3.62 4.99
C ALA A 38 -9.58 -4.17 6.42
N GLY A 39 -8.57 -4.82 7.01
CA GLY A 39 -8.66 -5.33 8.38
C GLY A 39 -8.84 -4.21 9.42
N GLU A 40 -8.17 -3.08 9.22
CA GLU A 40 -8.31 -1.90 10.05
C GLU A 40 -9.66 -1.21 9.82
N TYR A 41 -10.06 -1.00 8.56
CA TYR A 41 -11.34 -0.38 8.22
C TYR A 41 -12.53 -1.17 8.75
N ILE A 42 -12.54 -2.50 8.61
CA ILE A 42 -13.58 -3.39 9.15
C ILE A 42 -13.64 -3.26 10.67
N THR A 43 -12.47 -3.34 11.32
CA THR A 43 -12.35 -3.26 12.79
C THR A 43 -12.85 -1.93 13.33
N THR A 44 -12.30 -0.84 12.81
CA THR A 44 -12.59 0.51 13.29
C THR A 44 -14.00 0.95 12.91
N SER A 45 -14.58 0.44 11.82
CA SER A 45 -15.99 0.66 11.50
C SER A 45 -16.91 -0.06 12.48
N SER A 46 -16.75 -1.38 12.67
CA SER A 46 -17.67 -2.17 13.49
C SER A 46 -17.73 -1.70 14.95
N ASN A 47 -16.59 -1.30 15.50
CA ASN A 47 -16.48 -0.87 16.90
C ASN A 47 -16.49 0.67 17.08
N LEU A 48 -16.62 1.43 15.98
CA LEU A 48 -16.49 2.90 15.95
C LEU A 48 -15.20 3.36 16.63
N GLU A 49 -14.06 2.88 16.14
CA GLU A 49 -12.73 3.21 16.66
C GLU A 49 -12.05 4.26 15.77
N VAL A 50 -10.88 4.74 16.18
CA VAL A 50 -10.14 5.77 15.43
C VAL A 50 -9.05 5.09 14.62
N GLY A 51 -9.24 5.02 13.30
CA GLY A 51 -8.24 4.50 12.36
C GLY A 51 -7.19 5.54 11.97
N HIS A 52 -6.32 5.21 11.03
CA HIS A 52 -5.16 6.01 10.66
C HIS A 52 -5.52 7.39 10.07
N PRO A 53 -4.75 8.46 10.38
CA PRO A 53 -5.01 9.82 9.87
C PRO A 53 -4.92 9.95 8.34
N PRO A 54 -5.80 10.76 7.71
CA PRO A 54 -6.76 11.68 8.32
C PRO A 54 -8.12 11.02 8.64
N GLY A 55 -8.19 9.70 8.66
CA GLY A 55 -9.39 8.93 8.98
C GLY A 55 -10.50 9.02 7.94
N ALA A 56 -11.52 8.19 8.12
CA ALA A 56 -12.73 8.19 7.30
C ALA A 56 -14.00 8.06 8.18
N PRO A 57 -14.30 9.05 9.05
CA PRO A 57 -15.31 8.89 10.08
C PRO A 57 -16.74 8.66 9.58
N LEU A 58 -17.12 9.23 8.43
CA LEU A 58 -18.40 8.92 7.80
C LEU A 58 -18.41 7.52 7.20
N TYR A 59 -17.31 7.08 6.58
CA TYR A 59 -17.17 5.70 6.11
C TYR A 59 -17.31 4.72 7.29
N GLN A 60 -16.65 4.99 8.42
CA GLN A 60 -16.75 4.16 9.62
C GLN A 60 -18.16 4.14 10.22
N LEU A 61 -18.84 5.29 10.26
CA LEU A 61 -20.25 5.35 10.70
C LEU A 61 -21.18 4.54 9.78
N LEU A 62 -20.95 4.56 8.47
CA LEU A 62 -21.70 3.73 7.53
C LEU A 62 -21.34 2.25 7.69
N GLY A 63 -20.06 1.90 7.87
CA GLY A 63 -19.62 0.53 8.14
C GLY A 63 -20.23 -0.02 9.44
N ALA A 64 -20.31 0.79 10.50
CA ALA A 64 -21.03 0.44 11.73
C ALA A 64 -22.52 0.18 11.50
N PHE A 65 -23.16 0.91 10.58
CA PHE A 65 -24.54 0.62 10.18
C PHE A 65 -24.64 -0.71 9.43
N PHE A 66 -23.70 -1.00 8.53
CA PHE A 66 -23.66 -2.28 7.82
C PHE A 66 -23.38 -3.47 8.74
N SER A 67 -22.52 -3.32 9.75
CA SER A 67 -22.21 -4.39 10.71
C SER A 67 -23.40 -4.82 11.57
N ILE A 68 -24.44 -3.97 11.74
CA ILE A 68 -25.69 -4.33 12.44
C ILE A 68 -26.41 -5.49 11.74
N PHE A 69 -26.22 -5.65 10.43
CA PHE A 69 -26.84 -6.74 9.66
C PHE A 69 -26.07 -8.06 9.75
N ALA A 70 -24.93 -8.09 10.44
CA ALA A 70 -24.15 -9.30 10.66
C ALA A 70 -24.92 -10.26 11.60
N MET A 71 -25.09 -11.51 11.19
CA MET A 71 -25.77 -12.53 12.00
C MET A 71 -24.86 -13.11 13.10
N ASN A 72 -23.55 -13.03 12.90
CA ASN A 72 -22.51 -13.47 13.82
C ASN A 72 -21.20 -12.67 13.56
N ALA A 73 -20.22 -12.82 14.44
CA ALA A 73 -18.94 -12.11 14.36
C ALA A 73 -18.20 -12.34 13.03
N SER A 74 -18.16 -13.56 12.51
CA SER A 74 -17.47 -13.87 11.25
C SER A 74 -18.14 -13.24 10.03
N SER A 75 -19.45 -12.95 10.09
CA SER A 75 -20.17 -12.26 9.01
C SER A 75 -20.00 -10.72 9.00
N VAL A 76 -19.37 -10.14 10.02
CA VAL A 76 -19.16 -8.68 10.09
C VAL A 76 -18.35 -8.18 8.91
N ALA A 77 -17.24 -8.84 8.58
CA ALA A 77 -16.40 -8.48 7.43
C ALA A 77 -17.20 -8.46 6.13
N LEU A 78 -17.94 -9.54 5.82
CA LEU A 78 -18.82 -9.60 4.66
C LEU A 78 -19.80 -8.42 4.62
N THR A 79 -20.50 -8.13 5.73
CA THR A 79 -21.47 -7.03 5.74
C THR A 79 -20.85 -5.66 5.50
N ILE A 80 -19.62 -5.43 5.97
CA ILE A 80 -18.90 -4.19 5.71
C ILE A 80 -18.34 -4.17 4.27
N ASN A 81 -17.83 -5.28 3.75
CA ASN A 81 -17.45 -5.40 2.33
C ASN A 81 -18.65 -5.11 1.40
N LEU A 82 -19.87 -5.50 1.80
CA LEU A 82 -21.09 -5.17 1.06
C LEU A 82 -21.34 -3.65 0.98
N MET A 83 -20.81 -2.83 1.89
CA MET A 83 -20.89 -1.37 1.74
C MET A 83 -20.24 -0.91 0.44
N SER A 84 -19.07 -1.45 0.09
CA SER A 84 -18.38 -1.18 -1.18
C SER A 84 -19.21 -1.67 -2.37
N VAL A 85 -19.81 -2.86 -2.27
CA VAL A 85 -20.72 -3.44 -3.27
C VAL A 85 -21.88 -2.49 -3.57
N PHE A 86 -22.56 -1.99 -2.53
CA PHE A 86 -23.68 -1.05 -2.70
C PHE A 86 -23.20 0.31 -3.22
N ALA A 87 -22.10 0.86 -2.69
CA ALA A 87 -21.56 2.14 -3.13
C ALA A 87 -21.18 2.10 -4.63
N SER A 88 -20.54 1.02 -5.07
CA SER A 88 -20.19 0.82 -6.47
C SER A 88 -21.42 0.63 -7.36
N ALA A 89 -22.44 -0.13 -6.93
CA ALA A 89 -23.69 -0.23 -7.68
C ALA A 89 -24.40 1.14 -7.83
N PHE A 90 -24.43 1.95 -6.77
CA PHE A 90 -24.95 3.33 -6.84
C PHE A 90 -24.11 4.22 -7.76
N THR A 91 -22.79 4.05 -7.80
CA THR A 91 -21.91 4.75 -8.76
C THR A 91 -22.39 4.50 -10.19
N ILE A 92 -22.67 3.25 -10.56
CA ILE A 92 -23.16 2.88 -11.89
C ILE A 92 -24.53 3.50 -12.18
N LEU A 93 -25.43 3.54 -11.19
CA LEU A 93 -26.75 4.19 -11.32
C LEU A 93 -26.62 5.70 -11.63
N PHE A 94 -25.79 6.41 -10.86
CA PHE A 94 -25.60 7.86 -11.03
C PHE A 94 -24.80 8.19 -12.29
N MET A 95 -23.88 7.30 -12.71
CA MET A 95 -23.23 7.37 -14.02
C MET A 95 -24.25 7.30 -15.15
N PHE A 96 -25.14 6.30 -15.11
CA PHE A 96 -26.16 6.10 -16.13
C PHE A 96 -27.06 7.33 -16.25
N TRP A 97 -27.56 7.87 -15.13
CA TRP A 97 -28.37 9.08 -15.18
C TRP A 97 -27.59 10.32 -15.62
N SER A 98 -26.32 10.45 -15.27
CA SER A 98 -25.47 11.53 -15.77
C SER A 98 -25.29 11.44 -17.30
N LEU A 99 -25.06 10.22 -17.81
CA LEU A 99 -24.95 9.95 -19.24
C LEU A 99 -26.23 10.24 -20.00
N THR A 100 -27.39 9.82 -19.50
CA THR A 100 -28.66 10.08 -20.20
C THR A 100 -28.98 11.57 -20.22
N LEU A 101 -28.68 12.32 -19.16
CA LEU A 101 -28.82 13.79 -19.15
C LEU A 101 -27.90 14.45 -20.18
N LEU A 102 -26.63 14.07 -20.22
CA LEU A 102 -25.65 14.64 -21.13
C LEU A 102 -25.94 14.30 -22.60
N LEU A 103 -26.22 13.03 -22.92
CA LEU A 103 -26.58 12.60 -24.27
C LEU A 103 -27.86 13.29 -24.76
N THR A 104 -28.89 13.37 -23.91
CA THR A 104 -30.13 14.11 -24.23
C THR A 104 -29.82 15.57 -24.56
N LEU A 105 -28.97 16.23 -23.77
CA LEU A 105 -28.56 17.62 -23.99
C LEU A 105 -27.83 17.79 -25.33
N VAL A 106 -26.89 16.91 -25.66
CA VAL A 106 -26.15 16.97 -26.93
C VAL A 106 -27.07 16.71 -28.13
N VAL A 107 -27.89 15.66 -28.08
CA VAL A 107 -28.77 15.25 -29.19
C VAL A 107 -29.86 16.28 -29.45
N SER A 108 -30.47 16.83 -28.39
CA SER A 108 -31.55 17.83 -28.49
C SER A 108 -31.13 19.14 -29.17
N LYS A 109 -29.83 19.47 -29.17
CA LYS A 109 -29.29 20.63 -29.89
C LYS A 109 -29.23 20.45 -31.40
N GLN A 110 -29.21 19.20 -31.87
CA GLN A 110 -29.06 18.88 -33.29
C GLN A 110 -30.40 18.50 -33.92
N THR A 111 -31.24 17.74 -33.20
CA THR A 111 -32.50 17.20 -33.72
C THR A 111 -33.56 17.11 -32.63
N GLU A 112 -34.83 17.10 -33.03
CA GLU A 112 -35.91 16.72 -32.12
C GLU A 112 -35.76 15.26 -31.68
N ILE A 113 -36.04 14.98 -30.41
CA ILE A 113 -35.87 13.65 -29.83
C ILE A 113 -36.99 12.74 -30.31
N THR A 114 -36.68 11.91 -31.31
CA THR A 114 -37.56 10.82 -31.78
C THR A 114 -37.49 9.62 -30.84
N LYS A 115 -38.45 8.69 -30.96
CA LYS A 115 -38.43 7.40 -30.25
C LYS A 115 -37.11 6.64 -30.44
N ASN A 116 -36.57 6.61 -31.65
CA ASN A 116 -35.34 5.87 -31.95
C ASN A 116 -34.13 6.52 -31.25
N ASN A 117 -34.00 7.84 -31.31
CA ASN A 117 -32.93 8.55 -30.60
C ASN A 117 -33.07 8.41 -29.09
N ALA A 118 -34.30 8.43 -28.57
CA ALA A 118 -34.56 8.24 -27.15
C ALA A 118 -34.13 6.84 -26.66
N VAL A 119 -34.41 5.78 -27.44
CA VAL A 119 -33.91 4.42 -27.13
C VAL A 119 -32.40 4.32 -27.30
N ALA A 120 -31.82 4.96 -28.34
CA ALA A 120 -30.37 5.01 -28.55
C ALA A 120 -29.64 5.68 -27.38
N ILE A 121 -30.16 6.79 -26.84
CA ILE A 121 -29.61 7.45 -25.64
C ILE A 121 -29.59 6.49 -24.45
N LEU A 122 -30.71 5.82 -24.18
CA LEU A 122 -30.83 4.89 -23.05
C LEU A 122 -29.89 3.68 -23.20
N GLY A 123 -29.85 3.06 -24.38
CA GLY A 123 -28.98 1.93 -24.67
C GLY A 123 -27.50 2.31 -24.59
N SER A 124 -27.12 3.47 -25.15
CA SER A 124 -25.75 3.97 -25.12
C SER A 124 -25.28 4.28 -23.70
N ALA A 125 -26.15 4.89 -22.88
CA ALA A 125 -25.85 5.12 -21.47
C ALA A 125 -25.70 3.80 -20.70
N ALA A 126 -26.55 2.79 -20.97
CA ALA A 126 -26.44 1.48 -20.35
C ALA A 126 -25.12 0.78 -20.71
N VAL A 127 -24.71 0.80 -21.98
CA VAL A 127 -23.43 0.20 -22.41
C VAL A 127 -22.24 0.92 -21.78
N GLY A 128 -22.22 2.26 -21.75
CA GLY A 128 -21.14 3.02 -21.11
C GLY A 128 -21.02 2.75 -19.61
N SER A 129 -22.15 2.71 -18.90
CA SER A 129 -22.17 2.43 -17.45
C SER A 129 -21.83 0.98 -17.11
N LEU A 130 -22.30 0.02 -17.90
CA LEU A 130 -21.94 -1.38 -17.73
C LEU A 130 -20.49 -1.66 -18.15
N ALA A 131 -19.92 -0.92 -19.11
CA ALA A 131 -18.50 -1.05 -19.41
C ALA A 131 -17.66 -0.66 -18.18
N PHE A 132 -17.98 0.47 -17.53
CA PHE A 132 -17.32 0.87 -16.28
C PHE A 132 -17.51 -0.14 -15.15
N THR A 133 -18.64 -0.84 -15.10
CA THR A 133 -18.90 -1.86 -14.07
C THR A 133 -17.81 -2.93 -14.05
N PHE A 134 -17.24 -3.27 -15.21
CA PHE A 134 -16.31 -4.38 -15.38
C PHE A 134 -14.87 -3.93 -15.67
N THR A 135 -14.53 -2.66 -15.46
CA THR A 135 -13.12 -2.21 -15.59
C THR A 135 -12.33 -2.64 -14.35
N ASP A 136 -11.13 -3.19 -14.59
CA ASP A 136 -10.18 -3.76 -13.60
C ASP A 136 -10.12 -2.95 -12.28
N SER A 137 -9.58 -1.73 -12.29
CA SER A 137 -9.36 -0.93 -11.08
C SER A 137 -10.64 -0.61 -10.29
N PHE A 138 -11.78 -0.43 -10.99
CA PHE A 138 -13.06 -0.13 -10.33
C PHE A 138 -13.68 -1.38 -9.68
N TRP A 139 -13.64 -2.52 -10.38
CA TRP A 139 -14.17 -3.77 -9.85
C TRP A 139 -13.36 -4.23 -8.64
N PHE A 140 -12.02 -4.12 -8.69
CA PHE A 140 -11.16 -4.47 -7.56
C PHE A 140 -11.58 -3.75 -6.27
N SER A 141 -11.87 -2.45 -6.35
CA SER A 141 -12.33 -1.66 -5.19
C SER A 141 -13.78 -1.95 -4.78
N ALA A 142 -14.60 -2.55 -5.65
CA ALA A 142 -16.02 -2.79 -5.41
C ALA A 142 -16.30 -4.01 -4.53
N VAL A 143 -15.30 -4.87 -4.31
CA VAL A 143 -15.46 -6.20 -3.68
C VAL A 143 -14.74 -6.35 -2.34
N GLU A 144 -14.16 -5.28 -1.80
CA GLU A 144 -13.48 -5.24 -0.50
C GLU A 144 -13.81 -3.97 0.29
N ALA A 145 -13.65 -3.99 1.62
CA ALA A 145 -13.89 -2.85 2.50
C ALA A 145 -12.79 -1.77 2.39
N GLU A 146 -12.90 -0.94 1.35
CA GLU A 146 -12.02 0.19 1.09
C GLU A 146 -12.79 1.50 0.82
N VAL A 147 -12.16 2.64 1.13
CA VAL A 147 -12.80 3.96 1.02
C VAL A 147 -13.10 4.38 -0.43
N TYR A 148 -12.40 3.79 -1.40
CA TYR A 148 -12.41 4.23 -2.81
C TYR A 148 -13.74 3.96 -3.53
N ALA A 149 -14.46 2.88 -3.18
CA ALA A 149 -15.80 2.61 -3.70
C ALA A 149 -16.78 3.71 -3.26
N ALA A 150 -16.79 4.05 -1.98
CA ALA A 150 -17.61 5.12 -1.42
C ALA A 150 -17.21 6.50 -1.96
N ALA A 151 -15.92 6.74 -2.16
CA ALA A 151 -15.38 7.97 -2.74
C ALA A 151 -15.87 8.18 -4.19
N THR A 152 -15.82 7.13 -5.01
CA THR A 152 -16.29 7.16 -6.41
C THR A 152 -17.81 7.35 -6.47
N CYS A 153 -18.55 6.76 -5.53
CA CYS A 153 -20.00 7.00 -5.39
C CYS A 153 -20.31 8.46 -5.09
N MET A 154 -19.59 9.08 -4.13
CA MET A 154 -19.74 10.51 -3.84
C MET A 154 -19.41 11.40 -5.05
N LEU A 155 -18.35 11.06 -5.79
CA LEU A 155 -17.99 11.73 -7.04
C LEU A 155 -19.14 11.64 -8.07
N ALA A 156 -19.72 10.46 -8.27
CA ALA A 156 -20.81 10.24 -9.22
C ALA A 156 -22.10 10.99 -8.81
N ILE A 157 -22.48 10.93 -7.52
CA ILE A 157 -23.62 11.66 -6.97
C ILE A 157 -23.42 13.17 -7.14
N MET A 158 -22.25 13.69 -6.79
CA MET A 158 -21.97 15.11 -6.86
C MET A 158 -21.98 15.62 -8.29
N PHE A 159 -21.40 14.87 -9.24
CA PHE A 159 -21.46 15.21 -10.65
C PHE A 159 -22.90 15.20 -11.18
N TYR A 160 -23.69 14.18 -10.85
CA TYR A 160 -25.12 14.12 -11.18
C TYR A 160 -25.90 15.32 -10.61
N CYS A 161 -25.68 15.67 -9.33
CA CYS A 161 -26.28 16.85 -8.72
C CYS A 161 -25.88 18.15 -9.44
N GLY A 162 -24.63 18.25 -9.91
CA GLY A 162 -24.16 19.36 -10.74
C GLY A 162 -24.96 19.49 -12.05
N LEU A 163 -25.22 18.38 -12.74
CA LEU A 163 -26.04 18.37 -13.95
C LEU A 163 -27.50 18.73 -13.66
N ARG A 164 -28.05 18.28 -12.53
CA ARG A 164 -29.41 18.66 -12.09
C ARG A 164 -29.50 20.15 -11.75
N TRP A 165 -28.47 20.71 -11.12
CA TRP A 165 -28.38 22.14 -10.87
C TRP A 165 -28.32 22.94 -12.16
N GLU A 166 -27.55 22.51 -13.16
CA GLU A 166 -27.48 23.16 -14.48
C GLU A 166 -28.86 23.27 -15.16
N GLN A 167 -29.68 22.22 -15.08
CA GLN A 167 -31.01 22.20 -15.69
C GLN A 167 -32.00 23.15 -14.99
N GLU A 168 -31.98 23.18 -13.66
CA GLU A 168 -32.88 24.00 -12.85
C GLU A 168 -32.29 25.38 -12.51
N MET A 169 -31.11 25.70 -13.07
CA MET A 169 -30.39 26.94 -12.78
C MET A 169 -31.27 28.16 -13.11
N PHE A 170 -31.29 29.14 -12.20
CA PHE A 170 -32.10 30.35 -12.30
C PHE A 170 -33.63 30.14 -12.16
N THR A 171 -34.10 28.94 -11.79
CA THR A 171 -35.47 28.75 -11.31
C THR A 171 -35.59 29.10 -9.82
N PRO A 172 -36.77 29.44 -9.27
CA PRO A 172 -36.93 29.87 -7.87
C PRO A 172 -36.41 28.89 -6.81
N ARG A 173 -36.27 27.60 -7.15
CA ARG A 173 -35.75 26.55 -6.26
C ARG A 173 -34.50 25.84 -6.80
N GLY A 174 -33.88 26.36 -7.87
CA GLY A 174 -32.73 25.73 -8.51
C GLY A 174 -31.54 25.53 -7.58
N ASP A 175 -31.25 26.53 -6.74
CA ASP A 175 -30.09 26.53 -5.83
C ASP A 175 -30.17 25.50 -4.69
N ARG A 176 -31.30 24.78 -4.54
CA ARG A 176 -31.38 23.62 -3.63
C ARG A 176 -30.32 22.57 -3.96
N TRP A 177 -29.99 22.41 -5.25
CA TRP A 177 -28.96 21.48 -5.70
C TRP A 177 -27.57 21.96 -5.28
N LEU A 178 -27.32 23.27 -5.34
CA LEU A 178 -26.06 23.85 -4.88
C LEU A 178 -25.87 23.65 -3.37
N ILE A 179 -26.93 23.80 -2.57
CA ILE A 179 -26.91 23.51 -1.13
C ILE A 179 -26.65 22.02 -0.86
N LEU A 180 -27.29 21.12 -1.63
CA LEU A 180 -27.03 19.68 -1.54
C LEU A 180 -25.59 19.32 -1.94
N ILE A 181 -25.05 19.93 -2.99
CA ILE A 181 -23.64 19.77 -3.39
C ILE A 181 -22.73 20.22 -2.24
N ALA A 182 -23.01 21.36 -1.62
CA ALA A 182 -22.24 21.85 -0.48
C ALA A 182 -22.28 20.88 0.72
N PHE A 183 -23.44 20.26 0.98
CA PHE A 183 -23.56 19.21 1.99
C PHE A 183 -22.71 17.97 1.67
N ILE A 184 -22.77 17.50 0.43
CA ILE A 184 -21.99 16.35 -0.04
C ILE A 184 -20.48 16.64 0.00
N ILE A 185 -20.06 17.86 -0.34
CA ILE A 185 -18.67 18.32 -0.15
C ILE A 185 -18.26 18.12 1.32
N GLY A 186 -19.08 18.58 2.27
CA GLY A 186 -18.83 18.37 3.70
C GLY A 186 -18.73 16.89 4.09
N LEU A 187 -19.66 16.06 3.61
CA LEU A 187 -19.65 14.61 3.86
C LEU A 187 -18.42 13.92 3.27
N SER A 188 -17.94 14.36 2.11
CA SER A 188 -16.80 13.73 1.42
C SER A 188 -15.53 13.75 2.25
N PHE A 189 -15.32 14.77 3.09
CA PHE A 189 -14.20 14.80 4.03
C PHE A 189 -14.25 13.66 5.06
N GLY A 190 -15.43 13.11 5.36
CA GLY A 190 -15.59 11.94 6.22
C GLY A 190 -15.42 10.60 5.51
N ILE A 191 -15.21 10.58 4.18
CA ILE A 191 -14.97 9.35 3.40
C ILE A 191 -13.59 9.45 2.73
N HIS A 192 -13.44 10.36 1.77
CA HIS A 192 -12.21 10.59 1.03
C HIS A 192 -12.31 11.90 0.24
N PHE A 193 -11.19 12.62 0.07
CA PHE A 193 -11.17 13.94 -0.59
C PHE A 193 -11.38 13.90 -2.12
N MET A 194 -11.47 12.72 -2.72
CA MET A 194 -11.55 12.53 -4.18
C MET A 194 -12.78 13.19 -4.78
N ALA A 195 -13.92 13.22 -4.07
CA ALA A 195 -15.12 13.85 -4.58
C ALA A 195 -14.90 15.34 -4.89
N LEU A 196 -14.08 16.05 -4.10
CA LEU A 196 -13.80 17.49 -4.30
C LEU A 196 -13.27 17.81 -5.71
N LEU A 197 -12.67 16.83 -6.39
CA LEU A 197 -12.18 16.94 -7.75
C LEU A 197 -13.30 17.15 -8.79
N THR A 198 -14.58 17.01 -8.43
CA THR A 198 -15.71 17.41 -9.30
C THR A 198 -16.03 18.90 -9.26
N ILE A 199 -15.58 19.63 -8.23
CA ILE A 199 -15.86 21.07 -8.08
C ILE A 199 -15.47 21.83 -9.36
N PRO A 200 -14.31 21.54 -9.99
CA PRO A 200 -13.98 22.16 -11.25
C PRO A 200 -15.00 21.99 -12.37
N ALA A 201 -15.46 20.77 -12.59
CA ALA A 201 -16.46 20.46 -13.60
C ALA A 201 -17.80 21.21 -13.33
N ILE A 202 -18.24 21.24 -12.06
CA ILE A 202 -19.47 21.94 -11.64
C ILE A 202 -19.34 23.46 -11.84
N GLY A 203 -18.17 24.03 -11.53
CA GLY A 203 -17.87 25.43 -11.80
C GLY A 203 -18.00 25.78 -13.29
N PHE A 204 -17.55 24.88 -14.18
CA PHE A 204 -17.73 25.06 -15.62
C PHE A 204 -19.18 24.89 -16.09
N LEU A 205 -19.97 24.01 -15.47
CA LEU A 205 -21.42 23.94 -15.73
C LEU A 205 -22.07 25.31 -15.46
N TYR A 206 -21.77 25.93 -14.31
CA TYR A 206 -22.24 27.28 -14.00
C TYR A 206 -21.75 28.32 -15.02
N PHE A 207 -20.45 28.33 -15.33
CA PHE A 207 -19.86 29.29 -16.26
C PHE A 207 -20.53 29.23 -17.64
N PHE A 208 -20.67 28.03 -18.22
CA PHE A 208 -21.24 27.88 -19.56
C PHE A 208 -22.74 28.14 -19.63
N LYS A 209 -23.47 27.95 -18.52
CA LYS A 209 -24.90 28.24 -18.39
C LYS A 209 -25.17 29.73 -18.16
N LYS A 210 -24.32 30.41 -17.36
CA LYS A 210 -24.44 31.84 -17.05
C LYS A 210 -24.00 32.74 -18.20
N TYR A 211 -22.85 32.44 -18.81
CA TYR A 211 -22.25 33.28 -19.84
C TYR A 211 -22.60 32.76 -21.25
N LYS A 212 -23.37 33.56 -22.00
CA LYS A 212 -23.78 33.22 -23.37
C LYS A 212 -22.57 33.21 -24.33
N THR A 213 -21.70 34.21 -24.22
CA THR A 213 -20.46 34.35 -25.02
C THR A 213 -19.22 34.00 -24.20
N VAL A 214 -18.44 33.05 -24.71
CA VAL A 214 -17.16 32.63 -24.09
C VAL A 214 -16.04 33.39 -24.79
N THR A 215 -15.24 34.14 -24.02
CA THR A 215 -14.06 34.87 -24.48
C THR A 215 -12.82 34.30 -23.78
N VAL A 216 -11.63 34.48 -24.34
CA VAL A 216 -10.38 34.00 -23.71
C VAL A 216 -10.24 34.58 -22.28
N LYS A 217 -10.57 35.86 -22.10
CA LYS A 217 -10.49 36.53 -20.80
C LYS A 217 -11.44 35.93 -19.75
N ASN A 218 -12.73 35.76 -20.08
CA ASN A 218 -13.67 35.22 -19.10
C ASN A 218 -13.45 33.72 -18.85
N PHE A 219 -12.91 32.99 -19.83
CA PHE A 219 -12.54 31.59 -19.69
C PHE A 219 -11.32 31.40 -18.79
N ILE A 220 -10.26 32.19 -18.96
CA ILE A 220 -9.10 32.17 -18.04
C ILE A 220 -9.56 32.53 -16.62
N MET A 221 -10.38 33.57 -16.49
CA MET A 221 -10.93 33.96 -15.18
C MET A 221 -11.76 32.83 -14.56
N ALA A 222 -12.58 32.11 -15.34
CA ALA A 222 -13.35 30.98 -14.86
C ALA A 222 -12.43 29.87 -14.32
N ASN A 223 -11.35 29.52 -15.02
CA ASN A 223 -10.36 28.55 -14.54
C ASN A 223 -9.77 28.99 -13.18
N ILE A 224 -9.32 30.23 -13.08
CA ILE A 224 -8.73 30.78 -11.84
C ILE A 224 -9.74 30.71 -10.69
N VAL A 225 -10.97 31.20 -10.90
CA VAL A 225 -12.02 31.22 -9.86
C VAL A 225 -12.36 29.80 -9.41
N VAL A 226 -12.49 28.88 -10.34
CA VAL A 226 -12.87 27.49 -10.04
C VAL A 226 -11.79 26.77 -9.26
N VAL A 227 -10.52 26.91 -9.64
CA VAL A 227 -9.38 26.40 -8.88
C VAL A 227 -9.29 27.08 -7.51
N ALA A 228 -9.54 28.38 -7.44
CA ALA A 228 -9.57 29.11 -6.18
C ALA A 228 -10.67 28.62 -5.22
N ILE A 229 -11.86 28.25 -5.73
CA ILE A 229 -12.92 27.65 -4.91
C ILE A 229 -12.48 26.29 -4.37
N LEU A 230 -11.91 25.43 -5.22
CA LEU A 230 -11.37 24.14 -4.80
C LEU A 230 -10.31 24.32 -3.69
N LEU A 231 -9.31 25.18 -3.92
CA LEU A 231 -8.25 25.46 -2.94
C LEU A 231 -8.78 26.13 -1.67
N PHE A 232 -9.79 27.01 -1.79
CA PHE A 232 -10.44 27.62 -0.63
C PHE A 232 -11.10 26.54 0.22
N ILE A 233 -11.88 25.63 -0.36
CA ILE A 233 -12.56 24.58 0.41
C ILE A 233 -11.53 23.60 1.00
N PHE A 234 -10.61 23.11 0.18
CA PHE A 234 -9.67 22.06 0.55
C PHE A 234 -8.57 22.53 1.51
N LYS A 235 -7.92 23.66 1.20
CA LYS A 235 -6.71 24.13 1.92
C LYS A 235 -7.00 25.24 2.94
N LEU A 236 -8.13 25.96 2.82
CA LEU A 236 -8.42 27.10 3.68
C LEU A 236 -9.58 26.83 4.65
N LEU A 237 -10.78 26.51 4.16
CA LEU A 237 -12.02 26.56 4.92
C LEU A 237 -11.98 25.66 6.17
N LEU A 238 -11.77 24.36 5.99
CA LEU A 238 -11.77 23.41 7.11
C LEU A 238 -10.48 23.48 7.94
N PRO A 239 -9.26 23.52 7.35
CA PRO A 239 -8.03 23.62 8.14
C PRO A 239 -7.98 24.89 8.99
N MET A 240 -8.40 26.05 8.45
CA MET A 240 -8.42 27.29 9.22
C MET A 240 -9.52 27.29 10.28
N THR A 241 -10.64 26.61 10.04
CA THR A 241 -11.67 26.43 11.06
C THR A 241 -11.12 25.61 12.22
N MET A 242 -10.49 24.45 11.95
CA MET A 242 -9.89 23.62 13.00
C MET A 242 -8.75 24.35 13.73
N LYS A 243 -7.93 25.12 13.00
CA LYS A 243 -6.92 26.02 13.59
C LYS A 243 -7.56 27.09 14.49
N PHE A 244 -8.71 27.65 14.11
CA PHE A 244 -9.45 28.59 14.95
C PHE A 244 -9.93 27.92 16.24
N PHE A 245 -10.55 26.73 16.16
CA PHE A 245 -10.94 25.96 17.34
C PHE A 245 -9.74 25.70 18.26
N SER A 246 -8.63 25.22 17.72
CA SER A 246 -7.39 25.00 18.47
C SER A 246 -6.83 26.28 19.11
N ALA A 247 -6.79 27.40 18.38
CA ALA A 247 -6.29 28.67 18.90
C ALA A 247 -7.19 29.25 19.99
N THR A 248 -8.51 29.17 19.83
CA THR A 248 -9.46 29.59 20.87
C THR A 248 -9.36 28.72 22.11
N GLU A 249 -9.19 27.41 21.95
CA GLU A 249 -8.97 26.48 23.05
C GLU A 249 -7.75 26.89 23.88
N LEU A 250 -6.60 27.13 23.24
CA LEU A 250 -5.39 27.60 23.91
C LEU A 250 -5.59 28.95 24.61
N PHE A 251 -6.25 29.92 23.98
CA PHE A 251 -6.46 31.24 24.57
C PHE A 251 -7.34 31.18 25.83
N PHE A 252 -8.49 30.51 25.76
CA PHE A 252 -9.40 30.44 26.90
C PHE A 252 -8.84 29.61 28.06
N VAL A 253 -8.12 28.53 27.78
CA VAL A 253 -7.53 27.68 28.82
C VAL A 253 -6.24 28.29 29.38
N ASN A 254 -5.27 28.64 28.54
CA ASN A 254 -3.96 29.09 29.03
C ASN A 254 -3.95 30.56 29.49
N THR A 255 -4.69 31.44 28.81
CA THR A 255 -4.70 32.88 29.11
C THR A 255 -5.82 33.26 30.08
N ILE A 256 -7.08 32.85 29.80
CA ILE A 256 -8.24 33.20 30.65
C ILE A 256 -8.36 32.27 31.87
N ARG A 257 -7.73 31.08 31.85
CA ARG A 257 -7.76 30.06 32.91
C ARG A 257 -9.14 29.41 33.11
N LEU A 258 -9.89 29.24 32.02
CA LEU A 258 -11.11 28.43 32.04
C LEU A 258 -10.78 26.92 31.94
N PRO A 259 -11.72 26.03 32.32
CA PRO A 259 -11.56 24.58 32.14
C PRO A 259 -11.33 24.19 30.67
N PHE A 260 -10.73 23.01 30.46
CA PHE A 260 -10.57 22.42 29.12
C PHE A 260 -11.91 22.38 28.36
N ASN A 261 -11.80 22.48 27.03
CA ASN A 261 -12.88 22.57 26.05
C ASN A 261 -13.68 23.88 26.07
N SER A 262 -13.40 24.83 26.97
CA SER A 262 -14.14 26.10 27.04
C SER A 262 -14.00 26.94 25.76
N GLY A 263 -12.79 26.97 25.18
CA GLY A 263 -12.57 27.69 23.92
C GLY A 263 -13.27 27.02 22.74
N THR A 264 -13.24 25.69 22.71
CA THR A 264 -13.97 24.87 21.73
C THR A 264 -15.49 25.12 21.79
N ILE A 265 -16.09 25.14 22.99
CA ILE A 265 -17.52 25.45 23.18
C ILE A 265 -17.84 26.88 22.74
N PHE A 266 -17.02 27.85 23.12
CA PHE A 266 -17.17 29.24 22.70
C PHE A 266 -17.15 29.37 21.17
N ALA A 267 -16.16 28.75 20.51
CA ALA A 267 -16.06 28.75 19.05
C ALA A 267 -17.31 28.15 18.39
N GLY A 268 -17.82 27.02 18.89
CA GLY A 268 -19.05 26.41 18.40
C GLY A 268 -20.28 27.33 18.52
N LEU A 269 -20.48 27.95 19.69
CA LEU A 269 -21.56 28.91 19.91
C LEU A 269 -21.43 30.16 19.03
N LEU A 270 -20.20 30.66 18.85
CA LEU A 270 -19.92 31.79 17.97
C LEU A 270 -20.33 31.47 16.53
N PHE A 271 -20.00 30.28 16.02
CA PHE A 271 -20.40 29.86 14.68
C PHE A 271 -21.93 29.80 14.55
N ILE A 272 -22.64 29.25 15.53
CA ILE A 272 -24.12 29.22 15.54
C ILE A 272 -24.69 30.64 15.47
N VAL A 273 -24.17 31.56 16.29
CA VAL A 273 -24.57 32.98 16.31
C VAL A 273 -24.30 33.63 14.95
N LEU A 274 -23.10 33.45 14.38
CA LEU A 274 -22.72 34.02 13.08
C LEU A 274 -23.63 33.53 11.95
N PHE A 275 -23.91 32.23 11.87
CA PHE A 275 -24.82 31.70 10.86
C PHE A 275 -26.26 32.19 11.07
N TYR A 276 -26.77 32.14 12.30
CA TYR A 276 -28.14 32.58 12.59
C TYR A 276 -28.36 34.05 12.22
N PHE A 277 -27.49 34.95 12.71
CA PHE A 277 -27.62 36.37 12.41
C PHE A 277 -27.25 36.71 10.96
N GLY A 278 -26.29 36.01 10.35
CA GLY A 278 -25.94 36.17 8.94
C GLY A 278 -27.09 35.81 8.00
N LEU A 279 -27.76 34.68 8.25
CA LEU A 279 -28.94 34.26 7.49
C LEU A 279 -30.13 35.19 7.71
N LYS A 280 -30.38 35.60 8.96
CA LYS A 280 -31.45 36.55 9.30
C LYS A 280 -31.22 37.90 8.62
N TYR A 281 -30.00 38.43 8.67
CA TYR A 281 -29.63 39.71 8.08
C TYR A 281 -29.78 39.69 6.55
N THR A 282 -29.17 38.71 5.88
CA THR A 282 -29.25 38.59 4.41
C THR A 282 -30.68 38.39 3.92
N LYS A 283 -31.50 37.62 4.65
CA LYS A 283 -32.94 37.48 4.36
C LYS A 283 -33.67 38.82 4.52
N SER A 284 -33.44 39.55 5.61
CA SER A 284 -34.10 40.84 5.87
C SER A 284 -33.75 41.93 4.84
N LYS A 285 -32.57 41.85 4.22
CA LYS A 285 -32.09 42.78 3.20
C LYS A 285 -32.36 42.32 1.76
N GLY A 286 -32.92 41.13 1.56
CA GLY A 286 -33.18 40.57 0.23
C GLY A 286 -31.92 40.13 -0.53
N TYR A 287 -30.79 39.91 0.15
CA TYR A 287 -29.53 39.48 -0.47
C TYR A 287 -29.51 37.98 -0.74
N ALA A 288 -30.30 37.53 -1.73
CA ALA A 288 -30.50 36.11 -2.03
C ALA A 288 -29.19 35.35 -2.31
N THR A 289 -28.31 35.87 -3.18
CA THR A 289 -27.03 35.20 -3.50
C THR A 289 -26.14 35.03 -2.28
N LEU A 290 -26.02 36.07 -1.44
CA LEU A 290 -25.20 36.00 -0.22
C LEU A 290 -25.83 35.05 0.80
N ASN A 291 -27.16 35.01 0.91
CA ASN A 291 -27.86 34.04 1.73
C ASN A 291 -27.54 32.60 1.28
N THR A 292 -27.58 32.31 -0.02
CA THR A 292 -27.21 31.00 -0.58
C THR A 292 -25.76 30.65 -0.29
N VAL A 293 -24.81 31.59 -0.41
CA VAL A 293 -23.40 31.35 -0.07
C VAL A 293 -23.23 30.98 1.40
N ILE A 294 -23.88 31.71 2.32
CA ILE A 294 -23.86 31.39 3.76
C ILE A 294 -24.46 30.01 4.01
N LEU A 295 -25.57 29.65 3.34
CA LEU A 295 -26.15 28.32 3.42
C LEU A 295 -25.19 27.23 2.90
N CYS A 296 -24.48 27.46 1.80
CA CYS A 296 -23.52 26.48 1.29
C CYS A 296 -22.41 26.23 2.31
N ILE A 297 -21.82 27.29 2.89
CA ILE A 297 -20.79 27.16 3.91
C ILE A 297 -21.35 26.42 5.15
N LEU A 298 -22.56 26.76 5.59
CA LEU A 298 -23.23 26.06 6.70
C LEU A 298 -23.38 24.56 6.40
N PHE A 299 -23.87 24.19 5.22
CA PHE A 299 -24.10 22.79 4.86
C PHE A 299 -22.78 22.02 4.66
N ILE A 300 -21.69 22.67 4.23
CA ILE A 300 -20.34 22.06 4.30
C ILE A 300 -20.01 21.69 5.74
N PHE A 301 -20.21 22.60 6.71
CA PHE A 301 -19.95 22.27 8.12
C PHE A 301 -20.89 21.21 8.68
N ILE A 302 -22.16 21.19 8.27
CA ILE A 302 -23.10 20.12 8.67
C ILE A 302 -22.62 18.77 8.14
N GLY A 303 -22.18 18.68 6.87
CA GLY A 303 -21.60 17.45 6.34
C GLY A 303 -20.30 17.05 7.03
N PHE A 304 -19.42 18.03 7.28
CA PHE A 304 -18.15 17.83 7.98
C PHE A 304 -18.33 17.42 9.44
N SER A 305 -19.51 17.63 10.05
CA SER A 305 -19.77 17.26 11.45
C SER A 305 -19.63 15.76 11.75
N SER A 306 -19.61 14.89 10.73
CA SER A 306 -19.22 13.47 10.88
C SER A 306 -17.84 13.30 11.54
N TRP A 307 -16.93 14.26 11.35
CA TRP A 307 -15.62 14.29 12.02
C TRP A 307 -15.67 14.43 13.54
N LEU A 308 -16.79 14.87 14.12
CA LEU A 308 -16.96 14.89 15.57
C LEU A 308 -16.95 13.48 16.17
N MET A 309 -17.16 12.44 15.36
CA MET A 309 -17.00 11.05 15.81
C MET A 309 -15.61 10.79 16.40
N LEU A 310 -14.55 11.27 15.73
CA LEU A 310 -13.15 11.04 16.12
C LEU A 310 -12.84 11.51 17.55
N PRO A 311 -13.03 12.79 17.94
CA PRO A 311 -12.76 13.22 19.30
C PRO A 311 -13.68 12.55 20.32
N ILE A 312 -14.94 12.24 19.97
CA ILE A 312 -15.86 11.55 20.88
C ILE A 312 -15.34 10.15 21.21
N ARG A 313 -14.91 9.39 20.19
CA ARG A 313 -14.44 8.01 20.35
C ARG A 313 -13.05 7.94 20.95
N ALA A 314 -12.15 8.85 20.59
CA ALA A 314 -10.84 8.99 21.24
C ALA A 314 -10.97 9.24 22.75
N ASN A 315 -11.91 10.11 23.19
CA ASN A 315 -12.18 10.30 24.63
C ASN A 315 -12.82 9.10 25.31
N ALA A 316 -13.45 8.19 24.56
CA ALA A 316 -14.03 6.96 25.12
C ALA A 316 -12.96 5.88 25.40
N GLY A 317 -11.72 6.05 24.94
CA GLY A 317 -10.63 5.11 25.14
C GLY A 317 -10.82 3.80 24.37
N THR A 318 -11.08 3.89 23.06
CA THR A 318 -11.20 2.72 22.17
C THR A 318 -9.87 1.95 22.06
N VAL A 319 -9.94 0.67 21.68
CA VAL A 319 -8.75 -0.20 21.60
C VAL A 319 -7.80 0.27 20.51
N ILE A 320 -8.32 0.51 19.30
CA ILE A 320 -7.58 1.25 18.27
C ILE A 320 -7.92 2.74 18.44
N ASN A 321 -6.91 3.56 18.69
CA ASN A 321 -7.08 4.99 18.92
C ASN A 321 -5.95 5.79 18.26
N GLU A 322 -5.78 5.63 16.96
CA GLU A 322 -4.63 6.20 16.25
C GLU A 322 -4.54 7.72 16.42
N ASN A 323 -3.35 8.18 16.84
CA ASN A 323 -3.03 9.59 17.13
C ASN A 323 -3.89 10.27 18.20
N ASN A 324 -4.81 9.54 18.85
CA ASN A 324 -5.65 9.99 19.95
C ASN A 324 -6.22 11.43 19.77
N PRO A 325 -7.05 11.71 18.74
CA PRO A 325 -7.57 13.05 18.42
C PRO A 325 -8.64 13.56 19.40
N ASN A 326 -8.41 13.45 20.72
CA ASN A 326 -9.39 13.67 21.79
C ASN A 326 -9.71 15.15 22.09
N ASN A 327 -9.13 16.10 21.37
CA ASN A 327 -9.38 17.52 21.56
C ASN A 327 -9.12 18.32 20.28
N ALA A 328 -9.46 19.62 20.28
CA ALA A 328 -9.35 20.47 19.10
C ALA A 328 -7.90 20.61 18.55
N ARG A 329 -6.88 20.49 19.41
CA ARG A 329 -5.46 20.54 18.97
C ARG A 329 -5.06 19.22 18.33
N GLU A 330 -5.33 18.09 18.98
CA GLU A 330 -4.97 16.78 18.44
C GLU A 330 -5.78 16.43 17.19
N LEU A 331 -7.05 16.81 17.14
CA LEU A 331 -7.87 16.65 15.94
C LEU A 331 -7.32 17.46 14.75
N LEU A 332 -6.73 18.64 14.99
CA LEU A 332 -6.04 19.40 13.95
C LEU A 332 -4.74 18.72 13.51
N ALA A 333 -3.96 18.18 14.45
CA ALA A 333 -2.74 17.44 14.13
C ALA A 333 -3.05 16.17 13.31
N TYR A 334 -4.11 15.46 13.70
CA TYR A 334 -4.68 14.32 12.99
C TYR A 334 -5.12 14.69 11.56
N TYR A 335 -5.92 15.75 11.39
CA TYR A 335 -6.33 16.24 10.07
C TYR A 335 -5.14 16.62 9.19
N ASN A 336 -4.14 17.29 9.77
CA ASN A 336 -2.95 17.73 9.05
C ASN A 336 -1.92 16.62 8.81
N ARG A 337 -2.17 15.40 9.31
CA ARG A 337 -1.25 14.27 9.14
C ARG A 337 0.15 14.57 9.70
N GLU A 338 0.23 15.29 10.83
CA GLU A 338 1.51 15.77 11.40
C GLU A 338 2.48 14.64 11.80
N GLN A 339 2.04 13.39 11.82
CA GLN A 339 2.90 12.22 12.05
C GLN A 339 3.70 11.75 10.82
N TYR A 340 3.27 12.11 9.62
CA TYR A 340 3.92 11.72 8.39
C TYR A 340 4.89 12.81 7.90
N GLN A 341 5.89 12.41 7.13
CA GLN A 341 6.81 13.36 6.49
C GLN A 341 6.05 14.35 5.58
N GLU A 342 6.52 15.60 5.54
CA GLU A 342 5.91 16.63 4.71
C GLU A 342 6.13 16.34 3.21
N THR A 343 5.07 16.42 2.41
CA THR A 343 5.16 16.26 0.95
C THR A 343 5.48 17.58 0.26
N HIS A 344 6.47 17.59 -0.64
CA HIS A 344 6.89 18.79 -1.36
C HIS A 344 6.25 18.91 -2.76
N LEU A 345 5.22 19.75 -2.90
CA LEU A 345 4.47 19.85 -4.16
C LEU A 345 5.01 20.91 -5.13
N PHE A 346 5.29 22.14 -4.68
CA PHE A 346 5.67 23.25 -5.57
C PHE A 346 7.10 23.73 -5.40
N TYR A 347 7.66 23.57 -4.20
CA TYR A 347 9.02 23.91 -3.87
C TYR A 347 9.46 23.07 -2.66
N GLY A 348 10.69 22.57 -2.68
CA GLY A 348 11.22 21.72 -1.63
C GLY A 348 12.50 21.01 -2.05
N PRO A 349 13.08 20.20 -1.16
CA PRO A 349 14.30 19.45 -1.44
C PRO A 349 14.13 18.38 -2.52
N GLN A 350 15.28 17.98 -3.08
CA GLN A 350 15.42 16.76 -3.88
C GLN A 350 16.19 15.69 -3.11
N PHE A 351 16.09 14.43 -3.54
CA PHE A 351 16.74 13.29 -2.89
C PHE A 351 18.26 13.47 -2.68
N THR A 352 18.90 14.32 -3.49
CA THR A 352 20.32 14.64 -3.40
C THR A 352 20.72 15.38 -2.13
N GLU A 353 19.76 15.85 -1.33
CA GLU A 353 20.04 16.44 -0.02
C GLU A 353 20.71 15.46 0.94
N GLU A 354 20.46 14.15 0.79
CA GLU A 354 21.11 13.10 1.60
C GLU A 354 22.64 13.14 1.48
N TYR A 355 23.15 13.56 0.32
CA TYR A 355 24.58 13.52 0.02
C TYR A 355 25.29 14.87 0.23
N ALA A 356 24.54 15.98 0.19
CA ALA A 356 25.10 17.33 0.28
C ALA A 356 25.31 17.80 1.73
N GLY A 357 24.53 17.27 2.68
CA GLY A 357 24.56 17.66 4.09
C GLY A 357 23.66 18.87 4.42
N LEU A 358 23.86 19.43 5.61
CA LEU A 358 23.09 20.56 6.14
C LEU A 358 23.54 21.89 5.51
N ASP A 359 22.65 22.89 5.60
CA ASP A 359 22.96 24.27 5.23
C ASP A 359 24.19 24.80 6.00
N PRO A 360 25.18 25.40 5.32
CA PRO A 360 26.44 25.78 5.95
C PRO A 360 26.32 27.00 6.88
N GLU A 361 25.30 27.86 6.70
CA GLU A 361 25.10 29.06 7.52
C GLU A 361 24.08 28.82 8.63
N ASN A 362 22.97 28.14 8.31
CA ASN A 362 21.85 27.89 9.22
C ASN A 362 21.48 26.40 9.19
N PRO A 363 22.30 25.49 9.76
CA PRO A 363 22.12 24.03 9.64
C PRO A 363 20.87 23.48 10.33
N TYR A 364 20.26 24.26 11.23
CA TYR A 364 19.09 23.85 12.02
C TYR A 364 18.00 24.92 11.97
N LYS A 365 16.76 24.47 12.11
CA LYS A 365 15.56 25.32 12.18
C LYS A 365 14.64 24.86 13.29
N ASP A 366 13.79 25.78 13.73
CA ASP A 366 12.76 25.50 14.73
C ASP A 366 11.67 24.57 14.17
N ASP A 367 11.31 23.55 14.95
CA ASP A 367 10.14 22.69 14.72
C ASP A 367 8.86 23.34 15.30
N LYS A 368 7.70 22.73 15.05
CA LYS A 368 6.40 23.19 15.56
C LYS A 368 6.26 22.83 17.06
N PRO A 369 5.80 23.77 17.92
CA PRO A 369 5.50 23.44 19.30
C PRO A 369 4.30 22.47 19.37
N LYS A 370 4.52 21.35 20.04
CA LYS A 370 3.53 20.33 20.37
C LYS A 370 2.97 20.62 21.76
N TYR A 371 1.65 20.56 21.86
CA TYR A 371 0.93 20.92 23.07
C TYR A 371 0.19 19.71 23.60
N GLU A 372 0.35 19.40 24.88
CA GLU A 372 -0.42 18.36 25.55
C GLU A 372 -1.23 18.95 26.71
N LYS A 373 -2.32 18.27 27.08
CA LYS A 373 -3.11 18.63 28.26
C LYS A 373 -2.35 18.20 29.52
N ASP A 374 -2.05 19.17 30.39
CA ASP A 374 -1.59 18.88 31.74
C ASP A 374 -2.74 19.08 32.73
N GLU A 375 -3.24 17.98 33.27
CA GLU A 375 -4.33 17.99 34.26
C GLU A 375 -3.92 18.62 35.59
N ALA A 376 -2.63 18.55 35.96
CA ALA A 376 -2.13 19.08 37.22
C ALA A 376 -2.14 20.61 37.22
N THR A 377 -1.62 21.26 36.16
CA THR A 377 -1.67 22.72 36.03
C THR A 377 -2.95 23.24 35.38
N ARG A 378 -3.80 22.36 34.86
CA ARG A 378 -5.04 22.65 34.10
C ARG A 378 -4.79 23.53 32.87
N LYS A 379 -3.71 23.24 32.13
CA LYS A 379 -3.25 24.03 30.99
C LYS A 379 -2.77 23.12 29.88
N TYR A 380 -2.66 23.66 28.66
CA TYR A 380 -1.88 23.03 27.62
C TYR A 380 -0.42 23.46 27.73
N ILE A 381 0.50 22.51 27.90
CA ILE A 381 1.94 22.76 28.02
C ILE A 381 2.67 22.36 26.73
N ILE A 382 3.76 23.04 26.42
CA ILE A 382 4.63 22.63 25.30
C ILE A 382 5.53 21.51 25.80
N VAL A 383 5.56 20.40 25.07
CA VAL A 383 6.21 19.16 25.53
C VAL A 383 7.51 18.83 24.82
N ASN A 384 7.69 19.35 23.60
CA ASN A 384 8.88 19.13 22.79
C ASN A 384 9.85 20.31 22.86
N GLU A 385 11.14 20.00 22.84
CA GLU A 385 12.21 20.98 22.63
C GLU A 385 12.27 21.35 21.15
N TRP A 386 11.49 22.34 20.73
CA TRP A 386 11.27 22.65 19.32
C TRP A 386 12.31 23.58 18.69
N LYS A 387 13.15 24.27 19.48
CA LYS A 387 14.15 25.21 18.94
C LYS A 387 15.33 24.48 18.31
N ASN A 388 15.75 24.83 17.10
CA ASN A 388 16.82 24.11 16.37
C ASN A 388 16.62 22.57 16.32
N ALA A 389 15.37 22.11 16.38
CA ALA A 389 15.05 20.67 16.48
C ALA A 389 15.00 19.97 15.13
N ALA A 390 14.80 20.72 14.05
CA ALA A 390 14.75 20.18 12.69
C ALA A 390 16.03 20.52 11.92
N GLN A 391 16.48 19.58 11.09
CA GLN A 391 17.56 19.81 10.14
C GLN A 391 17.12 20.81 9.05
N ASN A 392 18.00 21.72 8.67
CA ASN A 392 17.83 22.59 7.51
C ASN A 392 18.83 22.17 6.43
N THR A 393 18.33 21.53 5.39
CA THR A 393 19.14 21.11 4.24
C THR A 393 19.48 22.28 3.34
N ASP A 394 20.62 22.16 2.66
CA ASP A 394 21.18 23.19 1.78
C ASP A 394 20.15 23.65 0.72
N ASP A 395 19.90 24.95 0.65
CA ASP A 395 19.03 25.57 -0.36
C ASP A 395 19.47 25.23 -1.80
N ALA A 396 20.76 24.95 -2.03
CA ALA A 396 21.28 24.50 -3.32
C ALA A 396 20.68 23.14 -3.76
N GLN A 397 20.14 22.33 -2.86
CA GLN A 397 19.47 21.07 -3.16
C GLN A 397 17.94 21.20 -3.32
N LYS A 398 17.36 22.39 -3.06
CA LYS A 398 15.92 22.64 -3.22
C LYS A 398 15.56 23.02 -4.65
N ALA A 399 14.41 22.61 -5.14
CA ALA A 399 13.96 22.88 -6.50
C ALA A 399 12.49 23.30 -6.57
N ILE A 400 12.15 23.99 -7.66
CA ILE A 400 10.75 24.23 -8.06
C ILE A 400 10.21 22.92 -8.65
N LEU A 401 9.00 22.56 -8.24
CA LEU A 401 8.32 21.32 -8.64
C LEU A 401 9.19 20.07 -8.40
N PRO A 402 9.67 19.81 -7.17
CA PRO A 402 10.52 18.66 -6.90
C PRO A 402 9.69 17.38 -7.06
N ARG A 403 10.00 16.58 -8.07
CA ARG A 403 9.38 15.27 -8.34
C ARG A 403 10.20 14.12 -7.79
N MET A 404 11.53 14.29 -7.73
CA MET A 404 12.49 13.33 -7.18
C MET A 404 12.97 13.80 -5.80
N TRP A 405 12.10 13.69 -4.79
CA TRP A 405 12.29 14.32 -3.48
C TRP A 405 12.63 13.35 -2.34
N SER A 406 12.33 12.06 -2.51
CA SER A 406 12.47 11.07 -1.43
C SER A 406 13.87 10.48 -1.36
N THR A 407 14.52 10.60 -0.21
CA THR A 407 15.85 10.04 0.05
C THR A 407 15.80 8.51 0.15
N GLU A 408 14.73 7.95 0.70
CA GLU A 408 14.47 6.49 0.79
C GLU A 408 14.44 5.77 -0.57
N HIS A 409 14.28 6.52 -1.68
CA HIS A 409 14.28 5.99 -3.05
C HIS A 409 15.35 6.64 -3.92
N ALA A 410 16.42 7.15 -3.31
CA ALA A 410 17.50 7.84 -4.01
C ALA A 410 18.15 6.94 -5.09
N ASN A 411 18.41 5.67 -4.78
CA ASN A 411 18.92 4.67 -5.73
C ASN A 411 18.05 4.56 -7.00
N ASN A 412 16.73 4.44 -6.82
CA ASN A 412 15.78 4.35 -7.93
C ASN A 412 15.78 5.63 -8.78
N TYR A 413 15.90 6.81 -8.16
CA TYR A 413 15.96 8.06 -8.91
C TYR A 413 17.22 8.21 -9.76
N LEU A 414 18.36 7.66 -9.31
CA LEU A 414 19.62 7.69 -10.04
C LEU A 414 19.52 6.98 -11.40
N GLU A 415 18.70 5.94 -11.51
CA GLU A 415 18.40 5.28 -12.78
C GLU A 415 17.66 6.20 -13.76
N TYR A 416 16.71 7.00 -13.27
CA TYR A 416 15.95 7.95 -14.11
C TYR A 416 16.76 9.18 -14.53
N THR A 417 17.79 9.55 -13.76
CA THR A 417 18.68 10.68 -14.08
C THR A 417 19.93 10.26 -14.85
N ASN A 418 20.18 8.94 -14.99
CA ASN A 418 21.42 8.38 -15.52
C ASN A 418 22.67 8.82 -14.71
N GLY A 419 22.54 8.76 -13.39
CA GLY A 419 23.52 9.30 -12.44
C GLY A 419 23.34 10.81 -12.17
N LEU A 420 24.33 11.42 -11.53
CA LEU A 420 24.35 12.84 -11.15
C LEU A 420 25.64 13.52 -11.60
N GLU A 421 25.57 14.82 -11.87
CA GLU A 421 26.77 15.62 -12.06
C GLU A 421 27.41 15.94 -10.70
N PHE A 422 28.67 15.56 -10.53
CA PHE A 422 29.45 15.90 -9.35
C PHE A 422 30.94 16.09 -9.64
N GLY A 423 31.59 16.91 -8.82
CA GLY A 423 33.03 17.16 -8.86
C GLY A 423 33.66 17.15 -7.46
N ILE A 424 34.98 17.01 -7.36
CA ILE A 424 35.68 17.04 -6.07
C ILE A 424 35.71 18.48 -5.55
N LYS A 425 35.29 18.70 -4.28
CA LYS A 425 35.32 20.01 -3.64
C LYS A 425 36.75 20.57 -3.68
N ARG A 426 36.87 21.88 -3.80
CA ARG A 426 38.15 22.57 -4.07
C ARG A 426 39.26 22.19 -3.08
N GLU A 427 38.91 21.98 -1.82
CA GLU A 427 39.84 21.61 -0.75
C GLU A 427 40.40 20.17 -0.84
N TYR A 428 39.68 19.23 -1.47
CA TYR A 428 40.10 17.82 -1.57
C TYR A 428 40.73 17.47 -2.93
N ARG A 429 40.92 18.43 -3.84
CA ARG A 429 41.45 18.16 -5.19
C ARG A 429 42.90 17.68 -5.22
N ASN A 430 43.64 17.89 -4.14
CA ASN A 430 45.03 17.43 -4.01
C ASN A 430 45.14 16.02 -3.42
N GLU A 431 44.03 15.43 -2.96
CA GLU A 431 44.00 14.06 -2.42
C GLU A 431 43.99 13.03 -3.56
N GLN A 432 45.17 12.57 -3.97
CA GLN A 432 45.32 11.66 -5.13
C GLN A 432 44.43 10.43 -5.06
N ARG A 433 44.31 9.82 -3.88
CA ARG A 433 43.47 8.63 -3.69
C ARG A 433 41.99 8.92 -4.00
N LEU A 434 41.46 10.04 -3.54
CA LEU A 434 40.08 10.43 -3.83
C LEU A 434 39.89 10.70 -5.33
N VAL A 435 40.86 11.36 -5.97
CA VAL A 435 40.83 11.64 -7.42
C VAL A 435 40.79 10.35 -8.24
N GLU A 436 41.62 9.36 -7.89
CA GLU A 436 41.67 8.07 -8.56
C GLU A 436 40.38 7.27 -8.37
N GLU A 437 39.84 7.19 -7.15
CA GLU A 437 38.59 6.46 -6.89
C GLU A 437 37.40 7.10 -7.62
N VAL A 438 37.30 8.44 -7.64
CA VAL A 438 36.26 9.15 -8.42
C VAL A 438 36.40 8.89 -9.92
N ALA A 439 37.64 8.85 -10.44
CA ALA A 439 37.87 8.57 -11.86
C ALA A 439 37.48 7.14 -12.24
N LYS A 440 37.88 6.14 -11.44
CA LYS A 440 37.49 4.74 -11.61
C LYS A 440 35.98 4.56 -11.60
N PHE A 441 35.30 5.16 -10.63
CA PHE A 441 33.85 5.10 -10.53
C PHE A 441 33.16 5.68 -11.77
N LYS A 442 33.61 6.86 -12.24
CA LYS A 442 33.06 7.48 -13.46
C LYS A 442 33.29 6.62 -14.70
N GLU A 443 34.45 5.96 -14.82
CA GLU A 443 34.75 5.04 -15.91
C GLU A 443 33.85 3.79 -15.84
N ALA A 444 33.68 3.18 -14.66
CA ALA A 444 32.79 2.04 -14.46
C ALA A 444 31.34 2.38 -14.82
N HIS A 445 30.84 3.55 -14.40
CA HIS A 445 29.50 4.04 -14.78
C HIS A 445 29.34 4.23 -16.29
N GLN A 446 30.33 4.83 -16.96
CA GLN A 446 30.31 5.01 -18.42
C GLN A 446 30.31 3.68 -19.18
N ASN A 447 30.88 2.64 -18.59
CA ASN A 447 30.88 1.28 -19.15
C ASN A 447 29.63 0.47 -18.78
N GLY A 448 28.67 1.05 -18.03
CA GLY A 448 27.44 0.38 -17.60
C GLY A 448 27.65 -0.69 -16.53
N LEU A 449 28.73 -0.59 -15.75
CA LEU A 449 29.09 -1.53 -14.67
C LEU A 449 28.64 -1.06 -13.28
N VAL A 450 27.86 0.02 -13.20
CA VAL A 450 27.40 0.64 -11.97
C VAL A 450 25.89 0.80 -12.09
N ASP A 451 25.15 0.18 -11.19
CA ASP A 451 23.69 0.35 -11.09
C ASP A 451 23.31 1.47 -10.10
N GLY A 452 22.02 1.62 -9.84
CA GLY A 452 21.51 2.64 -8.92
C GLY A 452 21.99 2.47 -7.47
N ASP A 453 22.18 1.24 -7.01
CA ASP A 453 22.61 0.91 -5.65
C ASP A 453 24.11 1.16 -5.48
N ASP A 454 24.92 0.69 -6.44
CA ASP A 454 26.36 0.96 -6.48
C ASP A 454 26.64 2.47 -6.49
N TYR A 455 25.84 3.23 -7.24
CA TYR A 455 25.95 4.68 -7.31
C TYR A 455 25.54 5.35 -6.00
N HIS A 456 24.44 4.89 -5.40
CA HIS A 456 23.96 5.40 -4.11
C HIS A 456 25.02 5.21 -3.02
N ASP A 457 25.60 4.02 -2.92
CA ASP A 457 26.63 3.70 -1.94
C ASP A 457 27.91 4.53 -2.13
N PHE A 458 28.34 4.71 -3.38
CA PHE A 458 29.47 5.60 -3.69
C PHE A 458 29.21 7.03 -3.21
N LEU A 459 28.02 7.58 -3.46
CA LEU A 459 27.67 8.94 -3.02
C LEU A 459 27.56 9.06 -1.50
N ARG A 460 27.04 8.04 -0.80
CA ARG A 460 27.04 8.03 0.67
C ARG A 460 28.45 8.03 1.24
N GLN A 461 29.34 7.23 0.65
CA GLN A 461 30.71 7.10 1.13
C GLN A 461 31.56 8.35 0.85
N PHE A 462 31.43 8.93 -0.34
CA PHE A 462 32.31 10.02 -0.80
C PHE A 462 31.64 11.40 -0.81
N GLY A 463 30.32 11.51 -0.62
CA GLY A 463 29.54 12.73 -0.82
C GLY A 463 30.04 13.94 -0.01
N ALA A 464 30.55 13.72 1.19
CA ALA A 464 31.17 14.76 2.02
C ALA A 464 32.33 15.50 1.31
N PHE A 465 33.02 14.85 0.38
CA PHE A 465 34.16 15.38 -0.38
C PHE A 465 33.77 15.92 -1.77
N LEU A 466 32.51 15.79 -2.16
CA LEU A 466 32.01 16.08 -3.50
C LEU A 466 31.07 17.29 -3.53
N ASP A 467 31.12 18.09 -4.59
CA ASP A 467 30.12 19.08 -4.96
C ASP A 467 29.11 18.39 -5.89
N ILE A 468 28.00 17.91 -5.30
CA ILE A 468 26.95 17.14 -5.97
C ILE A 468 25.85 18.10 -6.44
N LYS A 469 25.54 18.08 -7.73
CA LYS A 469 24.46 18.87 -8.32
C LYS A 469 23.14 18.10 -8.23
N LYS A 470 22.10 18.79 -7.77
CA LYS A 470 20.71 18.28 -7.84
C LYS A 470 20.27 18.08 -9.29
N PRO A 471 19.31 17.16 -9.55
CA PRO A 471 18.64 17.08 -10.83
C PRO A 471 17.98 18.40 -11.24
N THR A 472 18.00 18.69 -12.54
CA THR A 472 17.49 19.95 -13.08
C THR A 472 15.96 19.97 -13.10
N PHE A 473 15.37 21.13 -13.36
CA PHE A 473 13.92 21.23 -13.62
C PHE A 473 13.49 20.32 -14.78
N ILE A 474 14.31 20.22 -15.85
CA ILE A 474 14.02 19.37 -17.00
C ILE A 474 14.01 17.89 -16.59
N ASP A 475 14.91 17.45 -15.72
CA ASP A 475 14.94 16.06 -15.25
C ASP A 475 13.69 15.72 -14.43
N ASN A 476 13.23 16.65 -13.60
CA ASN A 476 11.96 16.50 -12.89
C ASN A 476 10.76 16.42 -13.84
N ILE A 477 10.73 17.23 -14.91
CA ILE A 477 9.68 17.14 -15.94
C ILE A 477 9.79 15.82 -16.70
N LYS A 478 10.99 15.36 -17.07
CA LYS A 478 11.18 14.06 -17.71
C LYS A 478 10.63 12.94 -16.82
N PHE A 479 11.04 12.89 -15.56
CA PHE A 479 10.55 11.91 -14.58
C PHE A 479 9.01 11.96 -14.44
N MET A 480 8.42 13.15 -14.39
CA MET A 480 6.96 13.30 -14.35
C MET A 480 6.28 12.69 -15.58
N PHE A 481 6.81 12.91 -16.79
CA PHE A 481 6.20 12.36 -18.00
C PHE A 481 6.50 10.87 -18.24
N THR A 482 7.70 10.41 -17.90
CA THR A 482 8.10 9.01 -18.10
C THR A 482 7.51 8.10 -17.03
N PHE A 483 7.69 8.45 -15.75
CA PHE A 483 7.26 7.63 -14.63
C PHE A 483 5.85 8.00 -14.15
N GLN A 484 5.62 9.23 -13.65
CA GLN A 484 4.36 9.58 -12.99
C GLN A 484 3.15 9.59 -13.94
N PHE A 485 3.31 10.09 -15.17
CA PHE A 485 2.25 10.05 -16.18
C PHE A 485 2.32 8.80 -17.03
N GLY A 486 3.50 8.38 -17.49
CA GLY A 486 3.66 7.20 -18.33
C GLY A 486 3.32 5.91 -17.58
N LYS A 487 4.15 5.55 -16.60
CA LYS A 487 4.04 4.29 -15.86
C LYS A 487 2.92 4.30 -14.82
N MET A 488 2.74 5.38 -14.07
CA MET A 488 1.78 5.42 -12.96
C MET A 488 0.36 5.86 -13.35
N TYR A 489 0.15 6.43 -14.53
CA TYR A 489 -1.19 6.80 -15.01
C TYR A 489 -1.57 6.09 -16.31
N TRP A 490 -0.82 6.29 -17.40
CA TRP A 490 -1.22 5.77 -18.70
C TRP A 490 -1.19 4.25 -18.76
N ARG A 491 -0.27 3.58 -18.06
CA ARG A 491 -0.27 2.11 -17.95
C ARG A 491 -1.58 1.59 -17.35
N TYR A 492 -2.02 2.15 -16.22
CA TYR A 492 -3.28 1.79 -15.56
C TYR A 492 -4.52 2.21 -16.37
N PHE A 493 -4.47 3.36 -17.05
CA PHE A 493 -5.50 3.73 -18.00
C PHE A 493 -5.63 2.67 -19.10
N MET A 494 -4.51 2.17 -19.63
CA MET A 494 -4.51 1.10 -20.63
C MET A 494 -4.95 -0.26 -20.05
N TRP A 495 -4.65 -0.58 -18.78
CA TRP A 495 -5.19 -1.77 -18.10
C TRP A 495 -6.72 -1.82 -18.16
N ASN A 496 -7.37 -0.68 -17.97
CA ASN A 496 -8.82 -0.60 -17.87
C ASN A 496 -9.52 -0.61 -19.25
N PHE A 497 -8.84 -0.23 -20.34
CA PHE A 497 -9.49 -0.06 -21.66
C PHE A 497 -8.84 -0.80 -22.83
N THR A 498 -7.68 -1.43 -22.60
CA THR A 498 -6.96 -2.23 -23.59
C THR A 498 -6.64 -3.64 -23.09
N GLY A 499 -6.23 -3.77 -21.81
CA GLY A 499 -5.98 -5.05 -21.15
C GLY A 499 -4.76 -5.01 -20.22
N ARG A 500 -4.64 -6.01 -19.35
CA ARG A 500 -3.63 -6.13 -18.28
C ARG A 500 -2.74 -7.35 -18.52
N GLN A 501 -1.43 -7.19 -18.37
CA GLN A 501 -0.47 -8.26 -18.65
C GLN A 501 -0.50 -9.37 -17.60
N ASN A 502 -0.49 -8.99 -16.31
CA ASN A 502 -0.56 -9.85 -15.13
C ASN A 502 -0.72 -8.99 -13.86
N ASP A 503 -0.74 -9.65 -12.70
CA ASP A 503 -0.93 -9.05 -11.37
C ASP A 503 0.34 -8.64 -10.63
N VAL A 504 1.50 -8.92 -11.20
CA VAL A 504 2.79 -8.58 -10.61
C VAL A 504 3.08 -7.09 -10.82
N GLN A 505 3.47 -6.39 -9.75
CA GLN A 505 3.83 -4.98 -9.83
C GLN A 505 5.00 -4.78 -10.80
N TRP A 506 4.92 -3.74 -11.63
CA TRP A 506 5.99 -3.39 -12.55
C TRP A 506 7.15 -2.75 -11.79
N GLN A 507 8.33 -3.33 -11.90
CA GLN A 507 9.58 -2.79 -11.34
C GLN A 507 10.65 -2.56 -12.43
N GLY A 508 10.22 -2.40 -13.68
CA GLY A 508 11.10 -2.41 -14.85
C GLY A 508 10.78 -3.56 -15.80
N GLY A 509 11.41 -3.54 -16.97
CA GLY A 509 11.29 -4.61 -17.97
C GLY A 509 9.89 -4.77 -18.59
N ASN A 510 9.76 -5.90 -19.31
CA ASN A 510 8.64 -6.17 -20.23
C ASN A 510 7.74 -7.33 -19.79
N LEU A 511 8.04 -8.04 -18.71
CA LEU A 511 7.30 -9.25 -18.32
C LEU A 511 6.20 -9.04 -17.28
N ASN A 512 6.30 -7.99 -16.45
CA ASN A 512 5.42 -7.82 -15.29
C ASN A 512 4.71 -6.46 -15.33
N GLY A 513 3.42 -6.45 -14.98
CA GLY A 513 2.67 -5.23 -14.70
C GLY A 513 2.47 -4.26 -15.88
N ASN A 514 2.72 -4.66 -17.13
CA ASN A 514 2.41 -3.82 -18.29
C ASN A 514 0.94 -3.96 -18.72
N TRP A 515 0.52 -3.14 -19.68
CA TRP A 515 -0.75 -3.34 -20.38
C TRP A 515 -0.53 -4.23 -21.60
N ILE A 516 -1.55 -4.96 -22.01
CA ILE A 516 -1.54 -5.82 -23.21
C ILE A 516 -2.86 -5.67 -23.96
N SER A 517 -2.85 -5.81 -25.28
CA SER A 517 -4.05 -5.69 -26.11
C SER A 517 -4.70 -7.00 -26.52
N GLY A 518 -3.92 -8.08 -26.67
CA GLY A 518 -4.35 -9.31 -27.35
C GLY A 518 -4.13 -9.27 -28.87
N ILE A 519 -3.56 -8.18 -29.40
CA ILE A 519 -3.15 -8.05 -30.79
C ILE A 519 -1.65 -8.29 -30.87
N LYS A 520 -1.27 -9.52 -31.24
CA LYS A 520 0.10 -10.04 -31.20
C LYS A 520 1.17 -9.05 -31.68
N PHE A 521 1.06 -8.48 -32.88
CA PHE A 521 2.10 -7.59 -33.42
C PHE A 521 2.26 -6.27 -32.65
N ILE A 522 1.22 -5.79 -31.96
CA ILE A 522 1.28 -4.59 -31.10
C ILE A 522 1.92 -4.96 -29.77
N ASP A 523 1.48 -6.08 -29.21
CA ASP A 523 1.99 -6.58 -27.94
C ASP A 523 3.48 -6.94 -28.06
N GLU A 524 3.89 -7.57 -29.16
CA GLU A 524 5.29 -7.93 -29.42
C GLU A 524 6.21 -6.72 -29.60
N TRP A 525 5.69 -5.63 -30.17
CA TRP A 525 6.46 -4.39 -30.31
C TRP A 525 6.80 -3.75 -28.97
N GLN A 526 5.93 -3.90 -27.96
CA GLN A 526 6.13 -3.29 -26.65
C GLN A 526 6.75 -4.24 -25.63
N LEU A 527 6.32 -5.51 -25.63
CA LEU A 527 6.62 -6.47 -24.57
C LEU A 527 7.63 -7.55 -24.99
N GLY A 528 8.08 -7.53 -26.25
CA GLY A 528 8.82 -8.63 -26.84
C GLY A 528 7.92 -9.83 -27.17
N SER A 529 8.52 -10.93 -27.62
CA SER A 529 7.79 -12.08 -28.15
C SER A 529 6.62 -12.53 -27.24
N GLN A 530 5.45 -12.76 -27.84
CA GLN A 530 4.29 -13.33 -27.14
C GLN A 530 4.12 -14.83 -27.48
N ASP A 531 5.05 -15.40 -28.22
CA ASP A 531 5.13 -16.84 -28.46
C ASP A 531 5.86 -17.54 -27.32
N ASN A 532 5.45 -18.77 -27.01
CA ASN A 532 6.09 -19.63 -26.02
C ASN A 532 6.27 -18.97 -24.64
N LEU A 533 5.34 -18.10 -24.23
CA LEU A 533 5.37 -17.47 -22.91
C LEU A 533 5.51 -18.53 -21.80
N PRO A 534 6.26 -18.22 -20.72
CA PRO A 534 6.34 -19.07 -19.54
C PRO A 534 4.95 -19.40 -19.00
N ILE A 535 4.80 -20.59 -18.42
CA ILE A 535 3.49 -21.12 -17.98
C ILE A 535 2.80 -20.12 -17.03
N ASP A 536 3.55 -19.57 -16.08
CA ASP A 536 3.01 -18.64 -15.08
C ASP A 536 2.51 -17.34 -15.69
N LEU A 537 3.18 -16.81 -16.71
CA LEU A 537 2.76 -15.59 -17.39
C LEU A 537 1.57 -15.83 -18.32
N LYS A 538 1.49 -17.02 -18.92
CA LYS A 538 0.43 -17.39 -19.86
C LYS A 538 -0.88 -17.74 -19.16
N GLU A 539 -0.80 -18.43 -18.03
CA GLU A 539 -1.94 -18.92 -17.25
C GLU A 539 -2.32 -18.00 -16.08
N ASN A 540 -1.65 -16.85 -15.94
CA ASN A 540 -2.01 -15.84 -14.96
C ASN A 540 -3.46 -15.37 -15.18
N LYS A 541 -4.33 -15.52 -14.17
CA LYS A 541 -5.75 -15.14 -14.27
C LYS A 541 -5.94 -13.63 -14.52
N ALA A 542 -5.01 -12.77 -14.11
CA ALA A 542 -5.08 -11.33 -14.38
C ALA A 542 -4.55 -10.93 -15.78
N ARG A 543 -4.25 -11.91 -16.64
CA ARG A 543 -3.89 -11.64 -18.05
C ARG A 543 -5.14 -11.41 -18.89
N ASN A 544 -5.50 -10.15 -19.04
CA ASN A 544 -6.76 -9.70 -19.65
C ASN A 544 -6.54 -8.97 -20.97
N THR A 545 -7.30 -9.30 -22.03
CA THR A 545 -7.15 -8.73 -23.38
C THR A 545 -8.46 -8.16 -23.93
N TYR A 546 -8.51 -6.86 -24.22
CA TYR A 546 -9.73 -6.18 -24.70
C TYR A 546 -9.64 -5.70 -26.15
N TYR A 547 -8.54 -5.98 -26.86
CA TYR A 547 -8.35 -5.71 -28.29
C TYR A 547 -8.58 -4.25 -28.69
N PHE A 548 -8.28 -3.31 -27.78
CA PHE A 548 -8.58 -1.88 -27.90
C PHE A 548 -10.06 -1.51 -28.09
N LEU A 549 -11.00 -2.46 -28.01
CA LEU A 549 -12.40 -2.19 -28.35
C LEU A 549 -13.04 -1.16 -27.40
N PRO A 550 -12.92 -1.27 -26.06
CA PRO A 550 -13.41 -0.23 -25.16
C PRO A 550 -12.71 1.11 -25.38
N LEU A 551 -11.39 1.11 -25.60
CA LEU A 551 -10.60 2.32 -25.88
C LEU A 551 -11.10 3.04 -27.13
N LEU A 552 -11.27 2.33 -28.24
CA LEU A 552 -11.70 2.89 -29.53
C LEU A 552 -13.11 3.46 -29.45
N LEU A 553 -14.03 2.79 -28.74
CA LEU A 553 -15.36 3.33 -28.45
C LEU A 553 -15.28 4.63 -27.65
N GLY A 554 -14.44 4.66 -26.61
CA GLY A 554 -14.20 5.86 -25.81
C GLY A 554 -13.62 7.01 -26.63
N ILE A 555 -12.61 6.77 -27.47
CA ILE A 555 -12.02 7.77 -28.36
C ILE A 555 -13.05 8.30 -29.36
N LEU A 556 -13.84 7.42 -29.99
CA LEU A 556 -14.91 7.82 -30.90
C LEU A 556 -15.92 8.73 -30.20
N GLY A 557 -16.32 8.37 -28.98
CA GLY A 557 -17.24 9.18 -28.18
C GLY A 557 -16.66 10.51 -27.73
N LEU A 558 -15.37 10.54 -27.38
CA LEU A 558 -14.64 11.76 -27.06
C LEU A 558 -14.67 12.72 -28.27
N VAL A 559 -14.33 12.23 -29.46
CA VAL A 559 -14.37 13.01 -30.71
C VAL A 559 -15.78 13.46 -31.05
N PHE A 560 -16.79 12.57 -30.93
CA PHE A 560 -18.19 12.90 -31.16
C PHE A 560 -18.67 14.00 -30.21
N HIS A 561 -18.39 13.88 -28.92
CA HIS A 561 -18.78 14.87 -27.92
C HIS A 561 -18.11 16.22 -28.18
N ALA A 562 -16.79 16.24 -28.45
CA ALA A 562 -16.04 17.45 -28.75
C ALA A 562 -16.57 18.20 -29.99
N LYS A 563 -17.00 17.47 -31.02
CA LYS A 563 -17.57 18.04 -32.25
C LYS A 563 -18.97 18.61 -32.03
N ASN A 564 -19.82 17.90 -31.28
CA ASN A 564 -21.24 18.23 -31.16
C ASN A 564 -21.57 19.20 -30.01
N ASP A 565 -20.81 19.20 -28.91
CA ASP A 565 -21.01 20.14 -27.80
C ASP A 565 -19.71 20.44 -27.03
N LYS A 566 -18.98 21.46 -27.50
CA LYS A 566 -17.70 21.89 -26.90
C LYS A 566 -17.82 22.28 -25.42
N LYS A 567 -18.99 22.78 -24.97
CA LYS A 567 -19.18 23.27 -23.60
C LYS A 567 -19.22 22.11 -22.61
N THR A 568 -20.08 21.13 -22.85
CA THR A 568 -20.16 19.94 -21.98
C THR A 568 -18.98 19.00 -22.17
N PHE A 569 -18.38 18.98 -23.37
CA PHE A 569 -17.11 18.30 -23.58
C PHE A 569 -16.03 18.83 -22.65
N TRP A 570 -15.90 20.16 -22.55
CA TRP A 570 -14.91 20.78 -21.65
C TRP A 570 -15.19 20.46 -20.18
N VAL A 571 -16.46 20.40 -19.76
CA VAL A 571 -16.83 19.98 -18.39
C VAL A 571 -16.32 18.58 -18.09
N LEU A 572 -16.54 17.60 -18.98
CA LEU A 572 -16.02 16.25 -18.79
C LEU A 572 -14.50 16.19 -18.89
N MET A 573 -13.89 16.93 -19.83
CA MET A 573 -12.43 16.99 -19.95
C MET A 573 -11.77 17.51 -18.67
N VAL A 574 -12.33 18.57 -18.06
CA VAL A 574 -11.84 19.07 -16.77
C VAL A 574 -12.01 18.02 -15.68
N LEU A 575 -13.14 17.31 -15.62
CA LEU A 575 -13.33 16.23 -14.66
C LEU A 575 -12.29 15.12 -14.85
N PHE A 576 -12.05 14.68 -16.09
CA PHE A 576 -11.05 13.67 -16.45
C PHE A 576 -9.64 14.08 -16.03
N LEU A 577 -9.23 15.33 -16.30
CA LEU A 577 -7.90 15.82 -15.96
C LEU A 577 -7.70 15.96 -14.45
N PHE A 578 -8.70 16.46 -13.72
CA PHE A 578 -8.59 16.65 -12.27
C PHE A 578 -8.61 15.34 -11.48
N THR A 579 -9.32 14.33 -11.99
CA THR A 579 -9.41 12.99 -11.39
C THR A 579 -8.35 12.01 -11.92
N GLY A 580 -7.45 12.49 -12.78
CA GLY A 580 -6.35 11.72 -13.37
C GLY A 580 -5.01 12.47 -13.25
N LEU A 581 -4.56 13.11 -14.33
CA LEU A 581 -3.22 13.71 -14.40
C LEU A 581 -2.95 14.78 -13.32
N ALA A 582 -3.91 15.66 -13.00
CA ALA A 582 -3.69 16.69 -11.97
C ALA A 582 -3.57 16.06 -10.58
N LEU A 583 -4.29 14.95 -10.33
CA LEU A 583 -4.16 14.19 -9.10
C LEU A 583 -2.78 13.53 -9.01
N LYS A 584 -2.23 13.01 -10.10
CA LYS A 584 -0.86 12.46 -10.13
C LYS A 584 0.21 13.51 -9.82
N VAL A 585 0.03 14.74 -10.29
CA VAL A 585 0.90 15.87 -9.88
C VAL A 585 0.81 16.12 -8.37
N TYR A 586 -0.40 16.07 -7.80
CA TYR A 586 -0.64 16.28 -6.37
C TYR A 586 -0.06 15.16 -5.49
N LEU A 587 -0.27 13.89 -5.88
CA LEU A 587 0.23 12.72 -5.16
C LEU A 587 1.77 12.68 -5.15
N ASN A 588 2.40 13.17 -6.22
CA ASN A 588 3.86 13.22 -6.36
C ASN A 588 4.54 11.88 -6.02
N GLU A 589 4.01 10.81 -6.64
CA GLU A 589 4.35 9.42 -6.36
C GLU A 589 5.84 9.11 -6.59
N ARG A 590 6.35 8.20 -5.77
CA ARG A 590 7.74 7.75 -5.72
C ARG A 590 7.90 6.41 -6.46
N PRO A 591 9.09 6.10 -7.00
CA PRO A 591 9.31 4.84 -7.70
C PRO A 591 9.35 3.64 -6.75
N PHE A 592 8.66 2.57 -7.15
CA PHE A 592 8.68 1.24 -6.52
C PHE A 592 8.23 1.22 -5.04
N GLU A 593 7.14 1.94 -4.73
CA GLU A 593 6.47 1.79 -3.43
C GLU A 593 5.98 0.34 -3.23
N PRO A 594 5.83 -0.15 -1.98
CA PRO A 594 5.42 -1.54 -1.70
C PRO A 594 4.08 -1.96 -2.34
N ARG A 595 3.19 -0.99 -2.60
CA ARG A 595 1.95 -1.17 -3.34
C ARG A 595 1.65 0.09 -4.15
N GLU A 596 1.44 -0.08 -5.45
CA GLU A 596 0.96 0.98 -6.33
C GLU A 596 -0.56 1.22 -6.16
N ARG A 597 -1.01 2.48 -6.27
CA ARG A 597 -2.39 2.90 -5.93
C ARG A 597 -3.20 3.34 -7.16
N ASP A 598 -3.52 2.39 -8.03
CA ASP A 598 -4.29 2.63 -9.25
C ASP A 598 -5.74 3.09 -8.99
N TYR A 599 -6.34 2.61 -7.91
CA TYR A 599 -7.66 3.03 -7.42
C TYR A 599 -7.77 4.54 -7.17
N ALA A 600 -6.65 5.25 -6.95
CA ALA A 600 -6.65 6.70 -6.76
C ALA A 600 -7.10 7.47 -8.01
N VAL A 601 -6.96 6.92 -9.23
CA VAL A 601 -7.29 7.60 -10.49
C VAL A 601 -8.54 7.06 -11.18
N VAL A 602 -9.30 6.19 -10.51
CA VAL A 602 -10.55 5.60 -11.02
C VAL A 602 -11.59 6.65 -11.43
N GLY A 603 -11.58 7.83 -10.82
CA GLY A 603 -12.44 8.95 -11.24
C GLY A 603 -12.22 9.37 -12.70
N SER A 604 -11.01 9.26 -13.24
CA SER A 604 -10.74 9.54 -14.65
C SER A 604 -11.24 8.42 -15.57
N PHE A 605 -11.17 7.16 -15.11
CA PHE A 605 -11.69 6.00 -15.84
C PHE A 605 -13.21 6.04 -15.91
N TYR A 606 -13.88 6.49 -14.85
CA TYR A 606 -15.30 6.79 -14.81
C TYR A 606 -15.70 7.78 -15.93
N VAL A 607 -14.94 8.87 -16.11
CA VAL A 607 -15.21 9.84 -17.18
C VAL A 607 -14.94 9.25 -18.56
N PHE A 608 -13.86 8.48 -18.73
CA PHE A 608 -13.57 7.86 -20.02
C PHE A 608 -14.64 6.85 -20.42
N ALA A 609 -15.17 6.07 -19.47
CA ALA A 609 -16.29 5.17 -19.71
C ALA A 609 -17.61 5.92 -20.03
N MET A 610 -17.76 7.17 -19.59
CA MET A 610 -18.84 8.02 -20.12
C MET A 610 -18.66 8.27 -21.63
N TRP A 611 -17.43 8.54 -22.08
CA TRP A 611 -17.17 8.67 -23.52
C TRP A 611 -17.39 7.37 -24.27
N ILE A 612 -17.21 6.18 -23.68
CA ILE A 612 -17.66 4.92 -24.31
C ILE A 612 -19.16 5.00 -24.65
N GLY A 613 -20.00 5.46 -23.71
CA GLY A 613 -21.42 5.70 -23.96
C GLY A 613 -21.68 6.70 -25.10
N PHE A 614 -20.93 7.81 -25.17
CA PHE A 614 -20.99 8.71 -26.33
C PHE A 614 -20.58 8.03 -27.64
N GLY A 615 -19.60 7.11 -27.60
CA GLY A 615 -19.12 6.36 -28.75
C GLY A 615 -20.16 5.42 -29.32
N VAL A 616 -20.93 4.75 -28.45
CA VAL A 616 -22.06 3.90 -28.85
C VAL A 616 -23.11 4.74 -29.59
N TYR A 617 -23.46 5.92 -29.05
CA TYR A 617 -24.41 6.81 -29.72
C TYR A 617 -23.86 7.31 -31.06
N ALA A 618 -22.57 7.65 -31.12
CA ALA A 618 -21.89 8.08 -32.35
C ALA A 618 -21.92 7.00 -33.43
N LEU A 619 -21.69 5.73 -33.07
CA LEU A 619 -21.81 4.60 -34.02
C LEU A 619 -23.22 4.45 -34.55
N TYR A 620 -24.25 4.63 -33.71
CA TYR A 620 -25.64 4.65 -34.16
C TYR A 620 -25.90 5.77 -35.17
N GLU A 621 -25.40 6.98 -34.90
CA GLU A 621 -25.53 8.12 -35.80
C GLU A 621 -24.82 7.89 -37.15
N LEU A 622 -23.65 7.26 -37.15
CA LEU A 622 -22.92 6.90 -38.37
C LEU A 622 -23.64 5.79 -39.15
N MET A 623 -24.11 4.75 -38.45
CA MET A 623 -24.72 3.58 -39.11
C MET A 623 -26.10 3.90 -39.71
N LYS A 624 -26.88 4.80 -39.08
CA LYS A 624 -28.21 5.16 -39.60
C LYS A 624 -28.18 5.92 -40.94
N GLU A 625 -27.00 6.40 -41.37
CA GLU A 625 -26.82 6.98 -42.71
C GLU A 625 -26.88 5.92 -43.81
N TYR A 626 -26.55 4.67 -43.49
CA TYR A 626 -26.48 3.56 -44.46
C TYR A 626 -27.62 2.55 -44.29
N VAL A 627 -28.21 2.44 -43.09
CA VAL A 627 -29.23 1.43 -42.77
C VAL A 627 -30.38 2.06 -41.97
N GLN A 628 -31.61 1.55 -42.13
CA GLN A 628 -32.78 2.06 -41.39
C GLN A 628 -32.56 2.00 -39.86
N PRO A 629 -32.98 3.03 -39.09
CA PRO A 629 -32.77 3.09 -37.63
C PRO A 629 -33.29 1.87 -36.86
N LYS A 630 -34.40 1.27 -37.33
CA LYS A 630 -34.99 0.06 -36.71
C LYS A 630 -34.09 -1.18 -36.78
N ILE A 631 -33.10 -1.17 -37.67
CA ILE A 631 -32.10 -2.23 -37.88
C ILE A 631 -30.75 -1.78 -37.28
N ALA A 632 -30.32 -0.55 -37.58
CA ALA A 632 -29.05 -0.01 -37.10
C ALA A 632 -28.96 -0.01 -35.57
N LEU A 633 -30.02 0.41 -34.87
CA LEU A 633 -30.01 0.54 -33.42
C LEU A 633 -29.78 -0.79 -32.68
N PRO A 634 -30.56 -1.87 -32.92
CA PRO A 634 -30.28 -3.17 -32.30
C PRO A 634 -28.87 -3.70 -32.60
N ILE A 635 -28.39 -3.56 -33.85
CA ILE A 635 -27.05 -4.04 -34.24
C ILE A 635 -25.97 -3.31 -33.44
N VAL A 636 -26.01 -1.97 -33.41
CA VAL A 636 -25.03 -1.18 -32.67
C VAL A 636 -25.03 -1.56 -31.20
N LEU A 637 -26.21 -1.60 -30.56
CA LEU A 637 -26.29 -1.92 -29.13
C LEU A 637 -25.76 -3.33 -28.82
N VAL A 638 -26.10 -4.35 -29.62
CA VAL A 638 -25.60 -5.71 -29.42
C VAL A 638 -24.08 -5.77 -29.59
N VAL A 639 -23.56 -5.24 -30.70
CA VAL A 639 -22.12 -5.27 -30.99
C VAL A 639 -21.33 -4.52 -29.93
N THR A 640 -21.77 -3.34 -29.51
CA THR A 640 -21.06 -2.56 -28.48
C THR A 640 -21.21 -3.15 -27.08
N THR A 641 -22.31 -3.85 -26.79
CA THR A 641 -22.47 -4.59 -25.52
C THR A 641 -21.48 -5.75 -25.47
N LEU A 642 -21.30 -6.47 -26.58
CA LEU A 642 -20.31 -7.54 -26.69
C LEU A 642 -18.88 -7.00 -26.60
N ALA A 643 -18.58 -5.91 -27.32
CA ALA A 643 -17.24 -5.32 -27.43
C ALA A 643 -16.78 -4.53 -26.18
N GLY A 644 -17.70 -4.14 -25.31
CA GLY A 644 -17.40 -3.40 -24.07
C GLY A 644 -17.76 -4.23 -22.84
N PRO A 645 -18.98 -4.09 -22.28
CA PRO A 645 -19.37 -4.74 -21.03
C PRO A 645 -19.12 -6.25 -20.97
N VAL A 646 -19.52 -7.02 -21.99
CA VAL A 646 -19.40 -8.49 -21.94
C VAL A 646 -17.95 -8.93 -22.06
N LEU A 647 -17.16 -8.31 -22.94
CA LEU A 647 -15.73 -8.60 -23.06
C LEU A 647 -15.00 -8.32 -21.74
N LEU A 648 -15.20 -7.12 -21.18
CA LEU A 648 -14.61 -6.73 -19.89
C LEU A 648 -15.03 -7.68 -18.77
N ALA A 649 -16.32 -8.03 -18.68
CA ALA A 649 -16.82 -8.99 -17.70
C ALA A 649 -16.19 -10.38 -17.87
N SER A 650 -16.06 -10.86 -19.11
CA SER A 650 -15.57 -12.21 -19.39
C SER A 650 -14.07 -12.37 -19.17
N GLN A 651 -13.30 -11.29 -19.34
CA GLN A 651 -11.86 -11.30 -19.09
C GLN A 651 -11.59 -11.14 -17.60
N ASN A 652 -12.28 -10.22 -16.92
CA ASN A 652 -11.95 -9.86 -15.53
C ASN A 652 -12.69 -10.69 -14.47
N TRP A 653 -13.45 -11.72 -14.82
CA TRP A 653 -14.29 -12.40 -13.83
C TRP A 653 -13.45 -13.23 -12.85
N ASP A 654 -12.50 -14.00 -13.34
CA ASP A 654 -11.78 -15.01 -12.56
C ASP A 654 -10.65 -14.44 -11.69
N ASP A 655 -10.13 -13.26 -12.01
CA ASP A 655 -9.18 -12.50 -11.18
C ASP A 655 -9.85 -11.49 -10.22
N HIS A 656 -11.13 -11.16 -10.44
CA HIS A 656 -11.91 -10.30 -9.53
C HIS A 656 -12.89 -11.06 -8.63
N ASP A 657 -13.08 -12.36 -8.85
CA ASP A 657 -13.89 -13.21 -7.96
C ASP A 657 -13.13 -13.52 -6.66
N ARG A 658 -13.57 -12.85 -5.58
CA ARG A 658 -13.06 -13.06 -4.22
C ARG A 658 -14.02 -13.83 -3.32
N SER A 659 -15.14 -14.33 -3.85
CA SER A 659 -16.22 -14.95 -3.05
C SER A 659 -15.78 -16.17 -2.25
N GLY A 660 -14.71 -16.83 -2.70
CA GLY A 660 -14.08 -17.93 -2.00
C GLY A 660 -12.84 -17.55 -1.20
N ARG A 661 -12.39 -16.30 -1.07
CA ARG A 661 -11.06 -16.02 -0.51
C ARG A 661 -11.08 -15.96 1.03
N TYR A 662 -10.32 -16.84 1.69
CA TYR A 662 -10.18 -16.89 3.16
C TYR A 662 -8.74 -16.73 3.67
N THR A 663 -7.77 -16.52 2.76
CA THR A 663 -6.32 -16.62 3.05
C THR A 663 -5.83 -15.60 4.07
N ALA A 664 -6.31 -14.35 4.03
CA ALA A 664 -5.96 -13.33 5.02
C ALA A 664 -6.52 -13.62 6.43
N ASN A 665 -7.75 -14.17 6.51
CA ASN A 665 -8.34 -14.60 7.78
C ASN A 665 -7.51 -15.72 8.41
N SER A 666 -7.24 -16.75 7.63
CA SER A 666 -6.42 -17.91 8.00
C SER A 666 -5.03 -17.50 8.47
N MET A 667 -4.35 -16.61 7.74
CA MET A 667 -3.07 -16.05 8.16
C MET A 667 -3.15 -15.42 9.56
N GLY A 668 -4.13 -14.54 9.80
CA GLY A 668 -4.30 -13.90 11.10
C GLY A 668 -4.47 -14.91 12.26
N ARG A 669 -5.18 -16.02 12.02
CA ARG A 669 -5.32 -17.11 13.00
C ARG A 669 -3.99 -17.83 13.24
N MET A 670 -3.27 -18.19 12.17
CA MET A 670 -1.99 -18.90 12.28
C MET A 670 -0.96 -18.14 13.13
N TYR A 671 -0.86 -16.81 12.97
CA TYR A 671 0.03 -15.98 13.79
C TYR A 671 -0.34 -16.04 15.27
N LEU A 672 -1.64 -15.91 15.60
CA LEU A 672 -2.10 -15.96 16.98
C LEU A 672 -1.95 -17.36 17.58
N ASP A 673 -2.27 -18.41 16.83
CA ASP A 673 -2.16 -19.82 17.25
C ASP A 673 -0.72 -20.27 17.49
N SER A 674 0.22 -19.58 16.85
CA SER A 674 1.64 -19.82 17.05
C SER A 674 2.18 -19.20 18.35
N CYS A 675 1.41 -18.35 19.03
CA CYS A 675 1.79 -17.72 20.30
C CYS A 675 1.25 -18.48 21.51
N ASP A 676 2.06 -18.59 22.56
CA ASP A 676 1.61 -19.04 23.89
C ASP A 676 0.61 -18.07 24.54
N GLU A 677 -0.06 -18.51 25.62
CA GLU A 677 -1.03 -17.70 26.35
C GLU A 677 -0.41 -16.41 26.94
N ASN A 678 -1.14 -15.30 26.87
CA ASN A 678 -0.75 -13.97 27.38
C ASN A 678 0.57 -13.42 26.79
N ALA A 679 1.00 -13.94 25.64
CA ALA A 679 2.21 -13.50 24.94
C ALA A 679 2.19 -12.03 24.52
N ILE A 680 3.38 -11.45 24.29
CA ILE A 680 3.58 -10.19 23.57
C ILE A 680 4.13 -10.54 22.20
N LEU A 681 3.44 -10.14 21.13
CA LEU A 681 3.86 -10.33 19.74
C LEU A 681 4.21 -8.98 19.12
N PHE A 682 5.48 -8.79 18.79
CA PHE A 682 5.93 -7.67 17.97
C PHE A 682 5.67 -7.97 16.49
N THR A 683 4.94 -7.08 15.81
CA THR A 683 4.61 -7.17 14.39
C THR A 683 5.22 -6.03 13.59
N ILE A 684 5.42 -6.26 12.29
CA ILE A 684 6.06 -5.29 11.39
C ILE A 684 5.05 -4.83 10.32
N GLY A 685 4.71 -3.55 10.36
CA GLY A 685 3.84 -2.94 9.33
C GLY A 685 2.39 -3.45 9.35
N ASP A 686 1.69 -3.13 8.26
CA ASP A 686 0.23 -3.17 8.21
C ASP A 686 -0.32 -4.59 7.95
N ASN A 687 0.27 -5.32 7.00
CA ASN A 687 -0.19 -6.68 6.63
C ASN A 687 -0.08 -7.68 7.79
N ASP A 688 0.97 -7.56 8.62
CA ASP A 688 1.17 -8.44 9.78
C ASP A 688 0.25 -8.05 10.95
N THR A 689 -0.27 -6.81 10.97
CA THR A 689 -0.99 -6.26 12.13
C THR A 689 -2.50 -6.24 11.93
N PHE A 690 -2.99 -5.77 10.77
CA PHE A 690 -4.42 -5.47 10.59
C PHE A 690 -5.30 -6.72 10.55
N ALA A 691 -4.79 -7.83 9.99
CA ALA A 691 -5.48 -9.11 10.06
C ALA A 691 -5.60 -9.62 11.51
N LEU A 692 -4.57 -9.41 12.35
CA LEU A 692 -4.61 -9.78 13.76
C LEU A 692 -5.56 -8.89 14.56
N TRP A 693 -5.57 -7.59 14.29
CA TRP A 693 -6.54 -6.66 14.87
C TRP A 693 -7.97 -7.07 14.53
N TYR A 694 -8.24 -7.49 13.30
CA TYR A 694 -9.52 -8.06 12.91
C TYR A 694 -9.87 -9.31 13.73
N GLN A 695 -8.95 -10.27 13.84
CA GLN A 695 -9.17 -11.50 14.61
C GLN A 695 -9.54 -11.20 16.08
N GLN A 696 -8.83 -10.27 16.72
CA GLN A 696 -9.08 -9.91 18.12
C GLN A 696 -10.33 -9.04 18.32
N ASN A 697 -10.52 -8.03 17.47
CA ASN A 697 -11.60 -7.05 17.66
C ASN A 697 -12.94 -7.52 17.14
N ILE A 698 -12.98 -8.29 16.06
CA ILE A 698 -14.20 -8.75 15.42
C ILE A 698 -14.51 -10.16 15.87
N GLU A 699 -13.62 -11.11 15.58
CA GLU A 699 -13.86 -12.54 15.86
C GLU A 699 -13.64 -12.92 17.33
N LYS A 700 -13.10 -12.00 18.13
CA LYS A 700 -12.79 -12.21 19.56
C LYS A 700 -11.83 -13.38 19.79
N TYR A 701 -10.93 -13.60 18.83
CA TYR A 701 -9.97 -14.70 18.85
C TYR A 701 -8.66 -14.29 19.54
N ARG A 702 -8.13 -15.14 20.42
CA ARG A 702 -6.84 -14.95 21.12
C ARG A 702 -6.62 -13.53 21.67
N GLN A 703 -7.63 -13.03 22.38
CA GLN A 703 -7.62 -11.70 23.03
C GLN A 703 -6.65 -11.59 24.22
N ASP A 704 -6.01 -12.69 24.61
CA ASP A 704 -4.93 -12.76 25.59
C ASP A 704 -3.58 -12.27 25.03
N VAL A 705 -3.35 -12.41 23.72
CA VAL A 705 -2.08 -11.98 23.09
C VAL A 705 -2.04 -10.46 22.93
N ARG A 706 -0.93 -9.83 23.29
CA ARG A 706 -0.68 -8.40 23.10
C ARG A 706 0.05 -8.17 21.78
N ILE A 707 -0.63 -7.60 20.79
CA ILE A 707 -0.02 -7.23 19.50
C ILE A 707 0.60 -5.84 19.62
N VAL A 708 1.89 -5.71 19.26
CA VAL A 708 2.64 -4.46 19.26
C VAL A 708 3.26 -4.22 17.88
N ASN A 709 2.67 -3.33 17.09
CA ASN A 709 3.20 -2.92 15.80
C ASN A 709 4.41 -1.99 16.01
N THR A 710 5.60 -2.43 15.61
CA THR A 710 6.85 -1.71 15.88
C THR A 710 6.97 -0.39 15.12
N SER A 711 6.25 -0.23 14.02
CA SER A 711 6.17 1.02 13.25
C SER A 711 5.34 2.09 13.96
N LEU A 712 4.35 1.67 14.75
CA LEU A 712 3.56 2.55 15.61
C LEU A 712 4.19 2.71 17.00
N PHE A 713 5.01 1.75 17.46
CA PHE A 713 5.66 1.72 18.79
C PHE A 713 6.78 2.74 19.00
N GLN A 714 6.69 3.88 18.33
CA GLN A 714 7.51 5.08 18.50
C GLN A 714 6.64 6.33 18.78
N THR A 715 5.32 6.21 18.64
CA THR A 715 4.36 7.27 18.94
C THR A 715 3.89 7.14 20.38
N ASP A 716 3.80 8.26 21.08
CA ASP A 716 3.41 8.36 22.48
C ASP A 716 2.02 7.80 22.77
N TRP A 717 1.03 8.11 21.92
CA TRP A 717 -0.32 7.59 22.04
C TRP A 717 -0.38 6.07 21.98
N TYR A 718 0.41 5.44 21.10
CA TYR A 718 0.39 3.98 20.95
C TYR A 718 1.06 3.31 22.13
N ILE A 719 2.14 3.90 22.65
CA ILE A 719 2.81 3.44 23.87
C ILE A 719 1.84 3.52 25.06
N ASP A 720 1.13 4.64 25.22
CA ASP A 720 0.13 4.80 26.27
C ASP A 720 -0.97 3.72 26.18
N ASP A 721 -1.40 3.36 24.98
CA ASP A 721 -2.41 2.32 24.78
C ASP A 721 -1.86 0.92 25.05
N MET A 722 -0.61 0.62 24.69
CA MET A 722 0.04 -0.64 25.05
C MET A 722 0.23 -0.80 26.56
N LYS A 723 0.35 0.31 27.30
CA LYS A 723 0.43 0.34 28.77
C LYS A 723 -0.93 0.29 29.47
N LYS A 724 -2.03 0.12 28.73
CA LYS A 724 -3.38 -0.15 29.27
C LYS A 724 -3.78 -1.60 29.04
N LYS A 725 -4.67 -2.10 29.89
CA LYS A 725 -5.28 -3.43 29.67
C LYS A 725 -6.21 -3.32 28.46
N ALA A 726 -6.13 -4.27 27.54
CA ALA A 726 -7.05 -4.38 26.41
C ALA A 726 -7.53 -5.82 26.28
N PHE A 727 -8.85 -5.98 26.18
CA PHE A 727 -9.51 -7.27 26.27
C PHE A 727 -9.10 -8.04 27.54
N THR A 728 -8.63 -9.28 27.40
CA THR A 728 -8.08 -10.12 28.48
C THR A 728 -6.57 -9.95 28.65
N SER A 729 -5.85 -9.45 27.63
CA SER A 729 -4.40 -9.26 27.65
C SER A 729 -3.94 -8.16 28.61
N ASP A 730 -2.90 -8.45 29.40
CA ASP A 730 -2.32 -7.48 30.33
C ASP A 730 -1.49 -6.38 29.63
N PRO A 731 -1.33 -5.20 30.27
CA PRO A 731 -0.44 -4.14 29.79
C PRO A 731 0.98 -4.64 29.53
N ILE A 732 1.70 -3.99 28.61
CA ILE A 732 3.13 -4.26 28.47
C ILE A 732 3.88 -3.92 29.77
N PRO A 733 4.86 -4.73 30.19
CA PRO A 733 5.73 -4.36 31.30
C PRO A 733 6.66 -3.24 30.84
N SER A 734 6.70 -2.11 31.56
CA SER A 734 7.50 -0.96 31.14
C SER A 734 7.71 0.01 32.31
N GLN A 735 8.96 0.42 32.55
CA GLN A 735 9.29 1.37 33.62
C GLN A 735 9.19 2.83 33.16
N LEU A 736 9.28 3.10 31.85
CA LEU A 736 9.27 4.47 31.33
C LEU A 736 7.89 5.12 31.51
N THR A 737 7.87 6.37 31.95
CA THR A 737 6.64 7.17 32.12
C THR A 737 6.37 8.00 30.86
N HIS A 738 5.13 8.47 30.68
CA HIS A 738 4.72 9.28 29.52
C HIS A 738 5.68 10.45 29.22
N GLU A 739 6.08 11.19 30.25
CA GLU A 739 7.06 12.29 30.16
C GLU A 739 8.40 11.88 29.53
N GLN A 740 8.76 10.60 29.60
CA GLN A 740 10.03 10.07 29.14
C GLN A 740 10.00 9.56 27.68
N TYR A 741 8.82 9.40 27.08
CA TYR A 741 8.67 8.93 25.69
C TYR A 741 7.71 9.77 24.83
N ARG A 742 7.09 10.82 25.40
CA ARG A 742 6.27 11.79 24.65
C ARG A 742 7.01 12.37 23.44
N TYR A 743 6.29 12.96 22.49
CA TYR A 743 6.88 13.51 21.27
C TYR A 743 8.13 14.39 21.53
N GLY A 744 9.23 14.11 20.83
CA GLY A 744 10.50 14.84 20.98
C GLY A 744 11.42 14.34 22.09
N VAL A 745 10.96 13.40 22.93
CA VAL A 745 11.75 12.87 24.05
C VAL A 745 12.17 11.43 23.76
N ARG A 746 13.48 11.18 23.74
CA ARG A 746 14.07 9.86 23.44
C ARG A 746 13.60 9.27 22.10
N ASP A 747 13.27 10.12 21.13
CA ASP A 747 13.02 9.71 19.73
C ASP A 747 14.23 8.94 19.18
N VAL A 748 15.42 9.40 19.58
CA VAL A 748 16.70 8.72 19.42
C VAL A 748 17.53 8.90 20.69
N ILE A 749 18.30 7.87 21.06
CA ILE A 749 19.32 7.93 22.11
C ILE A 749 20.69 7.60 21.51
N ALA A 750 21.76 8.19 22.05
CA ALA A 750 23.11 8.09 21.49
C ALA A 750 24.13 7.45 22.42
N HIS A 751 25.12 6.77 21.86
CA HIS A 751 26.17 6.14 22.64
C HIS A 751 27.07 7.19 23.31
N GLN A 752 27.24 7.08 24.62
CA GLN A 752 28.25 7.82 25.37
C GLN A 752 29.25 6.81 25.95
N GLU A 753 30.51 6.95 25.57
CA GLU A 753 31.56 6.08 26.08
C GLU A 753 31.68 6.25 27.61
N THR A 754 31.57 5.12 28.32
CA THR A 754 31.77 5.07 29.78
C THR A 754 32.91 4.12 30.12
N LYS A 755 33.24 4.00 31.41
CA LYS A 755 34.31 3.10 31.88
C LYS A 755 33.91 1.62 31.91
N GLN A 756 32.64 1.30 31.66
CA GLN A 756 32.12 -0.06 31.74
C GLN A 756 31.66 -0.53 30.37
N ASP A 757 32.38 -1.51 29.84
CA ASP A 757 32.13 -2.03 28.49
C ASP A 757 30.85 -2.86 28.41
N THR A 758 30.39 -3.43 29.52
CA THR A 758 29.16 -4.25 29.59
C THR A 758 28.32 -3.86 30.79
N LEU A 759 27.01 -3.73 30.59
CA LEU A 759 26.07 -3.34 31.63
C LEU A 759 24.86 -4.26 31.71
N ASP A 760 24.39 -4.47 32.93
CA ASP A 760 23.12 -5.16 33.19
C ASP A 760 21.94 -4.37 32.62
N ILE A 761 20.98 -5.04 31.98
CA ILE A 761 19.85 -4.38 31.31
C ILE A 761 19.05 -3.46 32.24
N LYS A 762 18.90 -3.80 33.54
CA LYS A 762 18.20 -2.93 34.49
C LYS A 762 19.01 -1.67 34.77
N THR A 763 20.33 -1.79 34.89
CA THR A 763 21.23 -0.63 35.03
C THR A 763 21.22 0.24 33.77
N TRP A 764 21.23 -0.40 32.60
CA TRP A 764 21.17 0.27 31.30
C TRP A 764 19.85 1.04 31.14
N MET A 765 18.70 0.41 31.44
CA MET A 765 17.40 1.08 31.38
C MET A 765 17.24 2.17 32.44
N ASN A 766 17.82 2.01 33.64
CA ASN A 766 17.84 3.07 34.66
C ASN A 766 18.66 4.29 34.22
N TRP A 767 19.74 4.09 33.44
CA TRP A 767 20.47 5.20 32.82
C TRP A 767 19.60 5.93 31.80
N VAL A 768 18.97 5.18 30.88
CA VAL A 768 18.08 5.75 29.86
C VAL A 768 16.90 6.49 30.51
N ALA A 769 16.31 5.93 31.57
CA ALA A 769 15.24 6.56 32.33
C ALA A 769 15.70 7.75 33.20
N SER A 770 17.00 8.00 33.32
CA SER A 770 17.50 9.10 34.16
C SER A 770 17.26 10.45 33.53
N GLU A 771 16.81 11.42 34.34
CA GLU A 771 16.74 12.83 33.96
C GLU A 771 17.98 13.64 34.39
N ASN A 772 19.02 12.96 34.87
CA ASN A 772 20.27 13.61 35.26
C ASN A 772 20.96 14.23 34.03
N PRO A 773 21.44 15.49 34.08
CA PRO A 773 22.21 16.08 32.99
C PRO A 773 23.43 15.27 32.54
N LEU A 774 24.01 14.44 33.41
CA LEU A 774 25.14 13.57 33.09
C LEU A 774 24.81 12.42 32.12
N THR A 775 23.53 12.06 31.98
CA THR A 775 23.04 11.03 31.05
C THR A 775 22.53 11.64 29.75
N LYS A 776 22.91 12.89 29.45
CA LYS A 776 22.52 13.61 28.24
C LYS A 776 23.76 14.03 27.45
N ILE A 777 23.67 13.95 26.13
CA ILE A 777 24.69 14.44 25.18
C ILE A 777 24.12 15.68 24.49
N GLU A 778 24.96 16.71 24.35
CA GLU A 778 24.66 17.87 23.52
C GLU A 778 24.96 17.56 22.04
N LEU A 779 23.96 17.80 21.19
CA LEU A 779 24.09 17.72 19.74
C LEU A 779 24.68 19.03 19.19
N ASN A 780 25.18 18.98 17.95
CA ASN A 780 25.65 20.17 17.23
C ASN A 780 24.57 21.25 17.06
N SER A 781 23.28 20.92 17.23
CA SER A 781 22.16 21.87 17.23
C SER A 781 21.98 22.64 18.54
N GLY A 782 22.74 22.28 19.58
CA GLY A 782 22.55 22.74 20.96
C GLY A 782 21.42 22.02 21.70
N GLN A 783 20.79 21.02 21.06
CA GLN A 783 19.78 20.15 21.69
C GLN A 783 20.44 19.08 22.54
N PHE A 784 19.76 18.67 23.62
CA PHE A 784 20.22 17.57 24.46
C PHE A 784 19.39 16.33 24.19
N ILE A 785 20.06 15.22 23.88
CA ILE A 785 19.42 13.90 23.78
C ILE A 785 19.94 12.98 24.89
N THR A 786 19.14 12.01 25.28
CA THR A 786 19.55 10.99 26.25
C THR A 786 20.64 10.11 25.66
N SER A 787 21.63 9.78 26.47
CA SER A 787 22.68 8.83 26.11
C SER A 787 22.38 7.42 26.59
N PHE A 788 23.08 6.45 26.03
CA PHE A 788 23.21 5.12 26.62
C PHE A 788 24.69 4.79 26.93
N PRO A 789 24.95 4.08 28.04
CA PRO A 789 26.29 4.01 28.64
C PRO A 789 27.20 2.89 28.12
N SER A 790 26.65 1.90 27.43
CA SER A 790 27.40 0.77 26.87
C SER A 790 26.66 0.17 25.68
N LYS A 791 27.43 -0.29 24.68
CA LYS A 791 26.93 -1.06 23.53
C LYS A 791 26.68 -2.53 23.84
N VAL A 792 27.22 -3.07 24.94
CA VAL A 792 27.03 -4.47 25.31
C VAL A 792 26.11 -4.55 26.52
N ILE A 793 24.93 -5.15 26.32
CA ILE A 793 23.92 -5.31 27.35
C ILE A 793 23.89 -6.77 27.79
N ARG A 794 24.02 -7.01 29.09
CA ARG A 794 23.84 -8.31 29.74
C ARG A 794 22.43 -8.40 30.30
N ILE A 795 21.73 -9.47 29.97
CA ILE A 795 20.36 -9.75 30.41
C ILE A 795 20.41 -11.03 31.26
N PRO A 796 20.28 -10.92 32.59
CA PRO A 796 20.24 -12.09 33.47
C PRO A 796 19.01 -12.97 33.17
N VAL A 797 19.19 -14.28 33.25
CA VAL A 797 18.14 -15.27 33.06
C VAL A 797 17.79 -15.91 34.40
N ASP A 798 16.53 -15.77 34.80
CA ASP A 798 15.98 -16.50 35.95
C ASP A 798 15.45 -17.85 35.46
N LYS A 799 16.25 -18.90 35.64
CA LYS A 799 15.93 -20.26 35.20
C LYS A 799 14.64 -20.80 35.84
N GLU A 800 14.34 -20.45 37.09
CA GLU A 800 13.12 -20.92 37.76
C GLU A 800 11.89 -20.24 37.15
N ALA A 801 11.96 -18.94 36.87
CA ALA A 801 10.88 -18.21 36.20
C ALA A 801 10.64 -18.72 34.77
N VAL A 802 11.72 -18.93 34.00
CA VAL A 802 11.67 -19.45 32.62
C VAL A 802 10.90 -20.78 32.55
N LEU A 803 11.21 -21.72 33.45
CA LEU A 803 10.54 -23.03 33.50
C LEU A 803 9.11 -22.92 34.04
N LYS A 804 8.92 -22.16 35.13
CA LYS A 804 7.60 -21.96 35.75
C LYS A 804 6.56 -21.39 34.79
N ASN A 805 6.97 -20.46 33.92
CA ASN A 805 6.08 -19.79 32.96
C ASN A 805 6.04 -20.49 31.59
N GLY A 806 6.67 -21.67 31.43
CA GLY A 806 6.64 -22.43 30.17
C GLY A 806 7.36 -21.73 29.00
N ILE A 807 8.34 -20.87 29.28
CA ILE A 807 9.14 -20.24 28.22
C ILE A 807 10.00 -21.30 27.52
N VAL A 808 10.55 -22.24 28.29
CA VAL A 808 11.33 -23.39 27.82
C VAL A 808 10.76 -24.65 28.46
N ASP A 809 10.65 -25.73 27.69
CA ASP A 809 10.23 -27.05 28.19
C ASP A 809 11.27 -27.63 29.16
N GLU A 810 10.81 -28.39 30.17
CA GLU A 810 11.67 -29.06 31.14
C GLU A 810 12.75 -29.96 30.51
N LYS A 811 12.47 -30.54 29.33
CA LYS A 811 13.41 -31.38 28.58
C LYS A 811 14.67 -30.63 28.12
N ASP A 812 14.59 -29.30 28.01
CA ASP A 812 15.67 -28.41 27.57
C ASP A 812 16.18 -27.52 28.72
N ALA A 813 15.79 -27.80 29.96
CA ALA A 813 16.18 -27.02 31.13
C ALA A 813 17.71 -26.89 31.28
N ASP A 814 18.47 -27.90 30.86
CA ASP A 814 19.93 -27.92 30.89
C ASP A 814 20.59 -26.97 29.88
N LYS A 815 19.87 -26.58 28.81
CA LYS A 815 20.34 -25.68 27.75
C LYS A 815 20.15 -24.19 28.08
N ILE A 816 19.43 -23.88 29.17
CA ILE A 816 19.16 -22.51 29.60
C ILE A 816 20.47 -21.83 30.03
N VAL A 817 20.82 -20.74 29.36
CA VAL A 817 21.99 -19.91 29.72
C VAL A 817 21.72 -19.08 30.98
N SER A 818 22.75 -18.72 31.74
CA SER A 818 22.60 -17.82 32.90
C SER A 818 22.37 -16.37 32.49
N ASP A 819 22.91 -15.96 31.35
CA ASP A 819 22.89 -14.59 30.87
C ASP A 819 22.85 -14.58 29.33
N ILE A 820 22.06 -13.66 28.78
CA ILE A 820 22.07 -13.30 27.35
C ILE A 820 22.91 -12.04 27.19
N TYR A 821 23.80 -12.04 26.20
CA TYR A 821 24.60 -10.87 25.83
C TYR A 821 24.19 -10.38 24.45
N ILE A 822 23.81 -9.11 24.34
CA ILE A 822 23.53 -8.45 23.07
C ILE A 822 24.52 -7.31 22.83
N THR A 823 24.86 -7.08 21.57
CA THR A 823 25.73 -5.98 21.15
C THR A 823 25.00 -5.07 20.19
N LEU A 824 24.76 -3.83 20.62
CA LEU A 824 24.14 -2.79 19.81
C LEU A 824 25.07 -2.41 18.65
N LYS A 825 24.53 -2.45 17.43
CA LYS A 825 25.23 -1.97 16.22
C LYS A 825 24.96 -0.48 16.02
N GLY A 826 26.01 0.30 15.76
CA GLY A 826 25.91 1.75 15.58
C GLY A 826 26.03 2.56 16.89
N ASP A 827 25.83 3.87 16.78
CA ASP A 827 25.90 4.82 17.90
C ASP A 827 24.53 5.38 18.30
N TYR A 828 23.46 4.96 17.62
CA TYR A 828 22.11 5.46 17.84
C TYR A 828 21.12 4.32 17.99
N VAL A 829 20.14 4.49 18.88
CA VAL A 829 19.01 3.57 19.05
C VAL A 829 17.72 4.38 19.04
N TYR A 830 16.75 3.99 18.23
CA TYR A 830 15.46 4.68 18.12
C TYR A 830 14.50 4.29 19.24
N LYS A 831 13.47 5.13 19.46
CA LYS A 831 12.52 4.99 20.56
C LYS A 831 11.84 3.62 20.63
N ASN A 832 11.37 3.11 19.49
CA ASN A 832 10.71 1.80 19.43
C ASN A 832 11.60 0.68 19.97
N ARG A 833 12.88 0.63 19.58
CA ARG A 833 13.85 -0.34 20.11
C ARG A 833 14.15 -0.13 21.58
N THR A 834 14.22 1.13 22.01
CA THR A 834 14.42 1.48 23.43
C THR A 834 13.27 0.96 24.29
N LEU A 835 12.02 1.09 23.84
CA LEU A 835 10.84 0.57 24.54
C LEU A 835 10.73 -0.94 24.49
N MET A 836 11.16 -1.57 23.40
CA MET A 836 11.27 -3.02 23.34
C MET A 836 12.30 -3.53 24.36
N LEU A 837 13.45 -2.87 24.51
CA LEU A 837 14.42 -3.18 25.58
C LEU A 837 13.85 -2.91 26.98
N ASP A 838 13.03 -1.87 27.16
CA ASP A 838 12.31 -1.60 28.40
C ASP A 838 11.36 -2.76 28.78
N ILE A 839 10.65 -3.33 27.79
CA ILE A 839 9.83 -4.53 27.98
C ILE A 839 10.68 -5.70 28.44
N ILE A 840 11.82 -5.97 27.79
CA ILE A 840 12.73 -7.06 28.20
C ILE A 840 13.22 -6.87 29.64
N ALA A 841 13.60 -5.64 30.01
CA ALA A 841 14.12 -5.32 31.34
C ALA A 841 13.09 -5.54 32.47
N ASN A 842 11.80 -5.41 32.15
CA ASN A 842 10.71 -5.44 33.12
C ASN A 842 9.84 -6.71 33.06
N ASN A 843 10.01 -7.56 32.04
CA ASN A 843 9.22 -8.78 31.87
C ASN A 843 9.57 -9.88 32.89
N ASN A 844 10.82 -9.96 33.36
CA ASN A 844 11.34 -11.01 34.26
C ASN A 844 10.97 -12.46 33.83
N TRP A 845 10.87 -12.72 32.53
CA TRP A 845 10.44 -14.01 31.97
C TRP A 845 9.02 -14.45 32.39
N GLU A 846 8.14 -13.51 32.77
CA GLU A 846 6.75 -13.78 33.13
C GLU A 846 5.84 -13.97 31.93
N ARG A 847 6.07 -13.21 30.86
CA ARG A 847 5.31 -13.33 29.60
C ARG A 847 6.20 -13.84 28.47
N PRO A 848 5.71 -14.75 27.62
CA PRO A 848 6.35 -15.09 26.35
C PRO A 848 6.46 -13.86 25.42
N ILE A 849 7.62 -13.70 24.77
CA ILE A 849 7.87 -12.62 23.81
C ILE A 849 8.11 -13.23 22.44
N TYR A 850 7.39 -12.71 21.44
CA TYR A 850 7.40 -13.19 20.08
C TYR A 850 7.65 -12.05 19.08
N PHE A 851 8.18 -12.42 17.92
CA PHE A 851 8.41 -11.54 16.79
C PHE A 851 7.82 -12.17 15.51
N SER A 852 7.14 -11.38 14.68
CA SER A 852 6.74 -11.80 13.33
C SER A 852 7.95 -12.09 12.44
N GLY A 853 7.83 -13.06 11.52
CA GLY A 853 8.76 -13.19 10.40
C GLY A 853 8.40 -12.19 9.30
N GLY A 854 9.33 -11.30 8.93
CA GLY A 854 9.04 -10.26 7.93
C GLY A 854 10.13 -9.19 7.78
N ALA A 855 11.00 -9.04 8.77
CA ALA A 855 12.20 -8.23 8.68
C ALA A 855 13.45 -9.05 8.97
N PHE A 856 14.61 -8.49 8.62
CA PHE A 856 15.90 -9.16 8.77
C PHE A 856 16.95 -8.25 9.42
N GLY A 857 16.58 -7.05 9.87
CA GLY A 857 17.47 -6.23 10.69
C GLY A 857 17.78 -6.92 12.01
N ASP A 858 18.98 -6.73 12.55
CA ASP A 858 19.30 -7.29 13.87
C ASP A 858 18.50 -6.61 14.98
N ASP A 859 18.25 -5.32 14.85
CA ASP A 859 17.49 -4.52 15.79
C ASP A 859 16.00 -4.88 15.81
N ASP A 860 15.43 -5.39 14.71
CA ASP A 860 14.05 -5.92 14.65
C ASP A 860 13.83 -7.05 15.67
N TYR A 861 14.89 -7.81 15.98
CA TYR A 861 14.89 -8.90 16.96
C TYR A 861 15.74 -8.55 18.20
N LEU A 862 15.96 -7.27 18.49
CA LEU A 862 16.75 -6.76 19.63
C LEU A 862 18.16 -7.34 19.74
N TRP A 863 18.79 -7.64 18.59
CA TRP A 863 20.09 -8.29 18.48
C TRP A 863 20.13 -9.67 19.18
N MET A 864 18.97 -10.34 19.31
CA MET A 864 18.82 -11.64 19.98
C MET A 864 18.50 -12.79 19.01
N LYS A 865 18.86 -12.67 17.72
CA LYS A 865 18.56 -13.73 16.74
C LYS A 865 19.10 -15.12 17.13
N ASP A 866 20.22 -15.16 17.85
CA ASP A 866 20.82 -16.38 18.40
C ASP A 866 20.01 -17.02 19.55
N TYR A 867 18.92 -16.41 19.99
CA TYR A 867 18.10 -16.82 21.14
C TYR A 867 16.63 -16.98 20.75
N LEU A 868 16.36 -17.24 19.48
CA LEU A 868 15.01 -17.43 18.97
C LEU A 868 14.65 -18.91 18.89
N GLN A 869 13.36 -19.20 18.97
CA GLN A 869 12.75 -20.47 18.62
C GLN A 869 11.62 -20.20 17.64
N LEU A 870 11.61 -20.89 16.50
CA LEU A 870 10.52 -20.79 15.53
C LEU A 870 9.34 -21.66 16.01
N ASP A 871 8.24 -20.99 16.36
CA ASP A 871 6.96 -21.61 16.71
C ASP A 871 5.93 -21.15 15.65
N GLY A 872 5.47 -22.09 14.85
CA GLY A 872 4.61 -21.85 13.69
C GLY A 872 5.13 -20.81 12.69
N VAL A 873 4.57 -19.60 12.73
CA VAL A 873 4.94 -18.47 11.85
C VAL A 873 5.59 -17.30 12.59
N VAL A 874 5.92 -17.48 13.87
CA VAL A 874 6.53 -16.45 14.73
C VAL A 874 7.78 -16.97 15.44
N TYR A 875 8.64 -16.05 15.85
CA TYR A 875 9.88 -16.35 16.55
C TYR A 875 9.74 -16.01 18.03
N LYS A 876 9.73 -17.02 18.90
CA LYS A 876 9.73 -16.92 20.36
C LYS A 876 11.13 -16.60 20.87
N LEU A 877 11.26 -15.65 21.78
CA LEU A 877 12.50 -15.43 22.52
C LEU A 877 12.66 -16.52 23.61
N VAL A 878 13.74 -17.28 23.56
CA VAL A 878 14.09 -18.32 24.53
C VAL A 878 15.55 -18.17 24.99
N PRO A 879 15.89 -18.37 26.28
CA PRO A 879 17.25 -18.24 26.78
C PRO A 879 18.13 -19.47 26.46
N ILE A 880 18.10 -19.91 25.21
CA ILE A 880 18.89 -21.02 24.69
C ILE A 880 19.66 -20.51 23.49
N LYS A 881 20.99 -20.53 23.58
CA LYS A 881 21.85 -20.03 22.51
C LYS A 881 21.89 -21.03 21.36
N THR A 882 21.32 -20.64 20.23
CA THR A 882 21.36 -21.33 18.94
C THR A 882 21.91 -20.35 17.91
N PRO A 883 23.22 -20.36 17.64
CA PRO A 883 23.83 -19.40 16.72
C PRO A 883 23.16 -19.42 15.35
N VAL A 884 22.84 -18.25 14.82
CA VAL A 884 22.37 -18.14 13.44
C VAL A 884 23.53 -18.49 12.50
N ASP A 885 23.28 -19.36 11.53
CA ASP A 885 24.26 -19.67 10.51
C ASP A 885 24.53 -18.42 9.66
N LYS A 886 25.80 -18.02 9.58
CA LYS A 886 26.23 -16.87 8.78
C LYS A 886 26.05 -17.11 7.28
N ARG A 887 26.02 -18.38 6.85
CA ARG A 887 25.80 -18.77 5.46
C ARG A 887 24.31 -18.72 5.10
N ASN A 888 23.43 -18.96 6.07
CA ASN A 888 21.99 -18.84 5.91
C ASN A 888 21.36 -17.98 7.02
N PRO A 889 21.54 -16.64 6.97
CA PRO A 889 21.07 -15.74 8.01
C PRO A 889 19.54 -15.66 8.15
N PHE A 890 18.81 -16.27 7.21
CA PHE A 890 17.36 -16.33 7.19
C PHE A 890 16.81 -17.49 8.03
N ASP A 891 17.61 -18.54 8.26
CA ASP A 891 17.25 -19.69 9.10
C ASP A 891 17.52 -19.39 10.58
N MET A 892 16.84 -18.38 11.10
CA MET A 892 16.98 -17.98 12.50
C MET A 892 16.13 -18.84 13.44
N GLY A 893 16.65 -19.01 14.66
CA GLY A 893 16.00 -19.71 15.76
C GLY A 893 16.01 -21.24 15.67
N ARG A 894 16.04 -21.89 16.83
CA ARG A 894 15.88 -23.35 16.95
C ARG A 894 14.45 -23.78 16.64
N ILE A 895 14.25 -25.08 16.45
CA ILE A 895 12.92 -25.68 16.33
C ILE A 895 12.73 -26.70 17.47
N ASP A 896 11.62 -26.58 18.20
CA ASP A 896 11.08 -27.68 19.00
C ASP A 896 10.14 -28.48 18.11
N SER A 897 10.63 -29.61 17.59
CA SER A 897 9.95 -30.35 16.52
C SER A 897 8.57 -30.88 16.91
N ASP A 898 8.36 -31.24 18.18
CA ASP A 898 7.07 -31.75 18.64
C ASP A 898 6.06 -30.61 18.81
N LYS A 899 6.46 -29.51 19.46
CA LYS A 899 5.60 -28.33 19.61
C LYS A 899 5.24 -27.72 18.26
N MET A 900 6.24 -27.52 17.40
CA MET A 900 6.06 -26.96 16.06
C MET A 900 5.16 -27.84 15.21
N TYR A 901 5.33 -29.17 15.25
CA TYR A 901 4.46 -30.10 14.55
C TYR A 901 3.00 -29.98 15.01
N ASP A 902 2.75 -29.92 16.31
CA ASP A 902 1.39 -29.79 16.85
C ASP A 902 0.74 -28.46 16.46
N ILE A 903 1.49 -27.36 16.51
CA ILE A 903 1.03 -26.04 16.03
C ILE A 903 0.65 -26.11 14.55
N VAL A 904 1.55 -26.59 13.69
CA VAL A 904 1.33 -26.66 12.24
C VAL A 904 0.14 -27.54 11.88
N MET A 905 0.00 -28.70 12.53
CA MET A 905 -1.12 -29.61 12.28
C MET A 905 -2.47 -29.04 12.75
N SER A 906 -2.45 -28.02 13.61
CA SER A 906 -3.64 -27.33 14.09
C SER A 906 -4.04 -26.10 13.24
N TRP A 907 -3.18 -25.66 12.31
CA TRP A 907 -3.42 -24.46 11.52
C TRP A 907 -4.71 -24.51 10.70
N ASP A 908 -5.45 -23.40 10.72
CA ASP A 908 -6.55 -23.17 9.81
C ASP A 908 -6.02 -22.66 8.46
N TRP A 909 -5.93 -23.55 7.49
CA TRP A 909 -5.50 -23.24 6.12
C TRP A 909 -6.58 -22.55 5.27
N GLY A 910 -7.80 -22.40 5.81
CA GLY A 910 -8.96 -21.93 5.06
C GLY A 910 -9.11 -22.74 3.77
N ASN A 911 -8.94 -22.09 2.64
CA ASN A 911 -8.93 -22.74 1.33
C ASN A 911 -7.72 -22.37 0.46
N SER A 912 -6.56 -22.17 1.10
CA SER A 912 -5.29 -21.80 0.46
C SER A 912 -4.93 -22.69 -0.75
N GLY A 913 -5.14 -24.01 -0.67
CA GLY A 913 -4.82 -24.94 -1.77
C GLY A 913 -5.90 -25.09 -2.85
N ASN A 914 -7.01 -24.34 -2.79
CA ASN A 914 -8.16 -24.55 -3.67
C ASN A 914 -7.92 -23.96 -5.08
N PRO A 915 -8.02 -24.73 -6.17
CA PRO A 915 -7.79 -24.22 -7.53
C PRO A 915 -8.84 -23.20 -7.99
N ASN A 916 -10.00 -23.15 -7.34
CA ASN A 916 -11.11 -22.27 -7.70
C ASN A 916 -10.95 -20.85 -7.17
N ILE A 917 -10.02 -20.59 -6.23
CA ILE A 917 -9.73 -19.21 -5.83
C ILE A 917 -8.72 -18.57 -6.76
N TYR A 918 -8.72 -17.24 -6.77
CA TYR A 918 -7.60 -16.49 -7.31
C TYR A 918 -6.56 -16.26 -6.22
N HIS A 919 -5.43 -16.98 -6.32
CA HIS A 919 -4.23 -16.75 -5.52
C HIS A 919 -3.58 -15.47 -6.01
N ASP A 920 -3.89 -14.33 -5.39
CA ASP A 920 -3.26 -13.05 -5.72
C ASP A 920 -1.84 -12.96 -5.16
N THR A 921 -1.12 -11.88 -5.52
CA THR A 921 0.26 -11.62 -5.09
C THR A 921 0.43 -11.75 -3.58
N GLU A 922 -0.49 -11.24 -2.75
CA GLU A 922 -0.37 -11.32 -1.29
C GLU A 922 -0.61 -12.74 -0.76
N THR A 923 -1.55 -13.50 -1.34
CA THR A 923 -1.72 -14.92 -1.03
C THR A 923 -0.44 -15.72 -1.34
N ARG A 924 0.19 -15.47 -2.50
CA ARG A 924 1.43 -16.14 -2.90
C ARG A 924 2.60 -15.73 -2.01
N ARG A 925 2.74 -14.44 -1.70
CA ARG A 925 3.81 -13.87 -0.86
C ARG A 925 3.81 -14.45 0.55
N ASN A 926 2.63 -14.59 1.16
CA ASN A 926 2.51 -15.24 2.49
C ASN A 926 2.91 -16.73 2.46
N GLY A 927 2.76 -17.40 1.31
CA GLY A 927 3.23 -18.76 1.11
C GLY A 927 4.73 -18.95 1.29
N ILE A 928 5.55 -17.90 1.13
CA ILE A 928 7.00 -17.92 1.39
C ILE A 928 7.26 -18.36 2.84
N THR A 929 6.63 -17.67 3.80
CA THR A 929 6.82 -17.94 5.24
C THR A 929 6.41 -19.36 5.59
N TYR A 930 5.23 -19.80 5.13
CA TYR A 930 4.73 -21.14 5.43
C TYR A 930 5.63 -22.21 4.83
N ARG A 931 5.97 -22.09 3.54
CA ARG A 931 6.76 -23.09 2.83
C ARG A 931 8.17 -23.21 3.42
N SER A 932 8.82 -22.11 3.75
CA SER A 932 10.13 -22.14 4.40
C SER A 932 10.07 -22.80 5.78
N ASN A 933 9.09 -22.42 6.62
CA ASN A 933 8.99 -22.94 7.98
C ASN A 933 8.67 -24.44 8.01
N LEU A 934 7.80 -24.92 7.11
CA LEU A 934 7.46 -26.34 7.00
C LEU A 934 8.64 -27.19 6.50
N ALA A 935 9.45 -26.66 5.57
CA ALA A 935 10.66 -27.34 5.11
C ALA A 935 11.67 -27.52 6.26
N ARG A 936 11.91 -26.46 7.04
CA ARG A 936 12.79 -26.52 8.21
C ARG A 936 12.29 -27.50 9.27
N LEU A 937 10.99 -27.53 9.53
CA LEU A 937 10.40 -28.52 10.45
C LEU A 937 10.63 -29.95 9.95
N ALA A 938 10.40 -30.21 8.67
CA ALA A 938 10.60 -31.54 8.09
C ALA A 938 12.06 -32.01 8.21
N ASP A 939 13.03 -31.13 7.92
CA ASP A 939 14.46 -31.40 8.07
C ASP A 939 14.82 -31.80 9.51
N VAL A 940 14.36 -31.03 10.51
CA VAL A 940 14.60 -31.35 11.93
C VAL A 940 13.95 -32.68 12.32
N LEU A 941 12.73 -32.96 11.86
CA LEU A 941 12.05 -34.24 12.12
C LEU A 941 12.80 -35.43 11.49
N ILE A 942 13.41 -35.26 10.31
CA ILE A 942 14.23 -36.30 9.67
C ILE A 942 15.49 -36.55 10.50
N LYS A 943 16.20 -35.50 10.90
CA LYS A 943 17.40 -35.57 11.76
C LYS A 943 17.13 -36.25 13.10
N GLU A 944 15.94 -36.07 13.66
CA GLU A 944 15.49 -36.75 14.88
C GLU A 944 14.96 -38.18 14.65
N GLY A 945 14.93 -38.66 13.40
CA GLY A 945 14.42 -39.99 13.05
C GLY A 945 12.89 -40.11 13.03
N LYS A 946 12.15 -39.00 13.16
CA LYS A 946 10.68 -38.93 13.15
C LYS A 946 10.12 -38.89 11.72
N LYS A 947 10.52 -39.86 10.89
CA LYS A 947 10.25 -39.92 9.44
C LYS A 947 8.77 -39.78 9.05
N GLU A 948 7.86 -40.43 9.78
CA GLU A 948 6.42 -40.35 9.49
C GLU A 948 5.84 -38.95 9.71
N LYS A 949 6.30 -38.22 10.74
CA LYS A 949 5.88 -36.84 10.97
C LYS A 949 6.43 -35.94 9.87
N ALA A 950 7.69 -36.12 9.49
CA ALA A 950 8.30 -35.36 8.40
C ALA A 950 7.55 -35.53 7.07
N GLU A 951 7.23 -36.77 6.67
CA GLU A 951 6.45 -37.03 5.44
C GLU A 951 5.09 -36.31 5.47
N LYS A 952 4.38 -36.33 6.61
CA LYS A 952 3.09 -35.63 6.76
C LYS A 952 3.20 -34.13 6.57
N ILE A 953 4.27 -33.51 7.08
CA ILE A 953 4.50 -32.06 6.93
C ILE A 953 4.76 -31.71 5.47
N LEU A 954 5.59 -32.49 4.77
CA LEU A 954 5.85 -32.29 3.35
C LEU A 954 4.58 -32.48 2.51
N ASP A 955 3.79 -33.53 2.80
CA ASP A 955 2.53 -33.81 2.10
C ASP A 955 1.52 -32.67 2.32
N LEU A 956 1.40 -32.20 3.57
CA LEU A 956 0.54 -31.07 3.92
C LEU A 956 0.92 -29.81 3.14
N ALA A 957 2.21 -29.49 3.03
CA ALA A 957 2.67 -28.34 2.27
C ALA A 957 2.28 -28.43 0.78
N MET A 958 2.43 -29.62 0.16
CA MET A 958 2.05 -29.81 -1.24
C MET A 958 0.54 -29.81 -1.47
N GLU A 959 -0.26 -30.22 -0.47
CA GLU A 959 -1.72 -30.12 -0.52
C GLU A 959 -2.20 -28.67 -0.38
N LYS A 960 -1.65 -27.92 0.58
CA LYS A 960 -2.12 -26.58 0.94
C LYS A 960 -1.47 -25.46 0.14
N MET A 961 -0.28 -25.71 -0.40
CA MET A 961 0.44 -24.79 -1.29
C MET A 961 0.98 -25.52 -2.53
N PRO A 962 0.09 -25.99 -3.42
CA PRO A 962 0.50 -26.72 -4.63
C PRO A 962 1.48 -25.91 -5.48
N VAL A 963 2.40 -26.62 -6.17
CA VAL A 963 3.44 -26.01 -7.01
C VAL A 963 2.84 -25.06 -8.04
N GLN A 964 1.64 -25.37 -8.55
CA GLN A 964 1.00 -24.65 -9.65
C GLN A 964 0.64 -23.20 -9.32
N TYR A 965 0.40 -22.85 -8.05
CA TYR A 965 -0.30 -21.60 -7.68
C TYR A 965 0.52 -20.60 -6.85
N PHE A 966 1.62 -21.04 -6.23
CA PHE A 966 2.30 -20.27 -5.17
C PHE A 966 3.67 -19.70 -5.59
N GLU A 967 4.12 -19.93 -6.83
CA GLU A 967 5.39 -19.40 -7.34
C GLU A 967 6.58 -19.72 -6.40
N TYR A 968 7.55 -18.80 -6.28
CA TYR A 968 8.73 -18.87 -5.40
C TYR A 968 9.38 -20.27 -5.35
N TYR A 969 9.63 -20.82 -6.52
CA TYR A 969 9.96 -22.24 -6.74
C TYR A 969 11.26 -22.72 -6.11
N SER A 970 12.22 -21.82 -5.86
CA SER A 970 13.47 -22.18 -5.17
C SER A 970 13.21 -22.73 -3.77
N LEU A 971 12.09 -22.35 -3.15
CA LEU A 971 11.66 -22.86 -1.84
C LEU A 971 11.14 -24.32 -1.89
N LEU A 972 11.06 -24.94 -3.07
CA LEU A 972 10.66 -26.34 -3.25
C LEU A 972 11.87 -27.29 -3.25
N GLU A 973 13.09 -26.78 -3.41
CA GLU A 973 14.32 -27.60 -3.38
C GLU A 973 14.42 -28.44 -2.09
N PRO A 974 14.19 -27.89 -0.88
CA PRO A 974 14.22 -28.69 0.36
C PRO A 974 13.16 -29.79 0.39
N TYR A 975 12.02 -29.61 -0.27
CA TYR A 975 10.96 -30.62 -0.29
C TYR A 975 11.35 -31.83 -1.14
N ILE A 976 11.96 -31.57 -2.30
CA ILE A 976 12.47 -32.62 -3.19
C ILE A 976 13.55 -33.43 -2.46
N LEU A 977 14.50 -32.74 -1.84
CA LEU A 977 15.57 -33.34 -1.04
C LEU A 977 14.99 -34.18 0.11
N ASN A 978 14.11 -33.61 0.94
CA ASN A 978 13.56 -34.31 2.10
C ASN A 978 12.70 -35.52 1.71
N TYR A 979 11.97 -35.49 0.59
CA TYR A 979 11.28 -36.69 0.10
C TYR A 979 12.26 -37.80 -0.31
N TYR A 980 13.41 -37.46 -0.91
CA TYR A 980 14.44 -38.45 -1.20
C TYR A 980 15.07 -39.04 0.06
N GLU A 981 15.40 -38.22 1.07
CA GLU A 981 15.92 -38.69 2.37
C GLU A 981 14.95 -39.61 3.12
N LEU A 982 13.66 -39.43 2.88
CA LEU A 982 12.58 -40.29 3.38
C LEU A 982 12.31 -41.52 2.51
N GLU A 983 13.10 -41.75 1.46
CA GLU A 983 12.94 -42.84 0.49
C GLU A 983 11.59 -42.80 -0.27
N LYS A 984 11.03 -41.60 -0.47
CA LYS A 984 9.79 -41.33 -1.20
C LYS A 984 10.07 -40.82 -2.61
N THR A 985 10.84 -41.59 -3.37
CA THR A 985 11.32 -41.26 -4.73
C THR A 985 10.21 -40.74 -5.65
N GLU A 986 9.04 -41.39 -5.70
CA GLU A 986 7.95 -40.96 -6.59
C GLU A 986 7.38 -39.58 -6.23
N LYS A 987 7.32 -39.24 -4.93
CA LYS A 987 6.88 -37.91 -4.48
C LYS A 987 7.95 -36.86 -4.78
N ALA A 988 9.22 -37.19 -4.54
CA ALA A 988 10.34 -36.32 -4.87
C ALA A 988 10.39 -36.00 -6.37
N ARG A 989 10.28 -37.03 -7.22
CA ARG A 989 10.22 -36.89 -8.69
C ARG A 989 9.03 -36.05 -9.12
N LYS A 990 7.84 -36.25 -8.55
CA LYS A 990 6.66 -35.44 -8.88
C LYS A 990 6.90 -33.95 -8.62
N VAL A 991 7.40 -33.58 -7.44
CA VAL A 991 7.67 -32.16 -7.12
C VAL A 991 8.80 -31.62 -8.01
N PHE A 992 9.85 -32.41 -8.25
CA PHE A 992 10.91 -32.07 -9.19
C PHE A 992 10.37 -31.79 -10.59
N GLU A 993 9.56 -32.68 -11.15
CA GLU A 993 9.02 -32.56 -12.51
C GLU A 993 8.11 -31.34 -12.65
N GLU A 994 7.20 -31.12 -11.69
CA GLU A 994 6.31 -29.96 -11.67
C GLU A 994 7.10 -28.64 -11.56
N THR A 995 8.15 -28.61 -10.74
CA THR A 995 9.00 -27.42 -10.54
C THR A 995 9.91 -27.18 -11.75
N ALA A 996 10.56 -28.23 -12.25
CA ALA A 996 11.42 -28.18 -13.42
C ALA A 996 10.65 -27.71 -14.65
N ALA A 997 9.40 -28.14 -14.83
CA ALA A 997 8.55 -27.66 -15.93
C ALA A 997 8.35 -26.14 -15.91
N LYS A 998 8.26 -25.52 -14.73
CA LYS A 998 8.17 -24.06 -14.60
C LYS A 998 9.46 -23.40 -15.11
N TYR A 999 10.62 -23.80 -14.61
CA TYR A 999 11.90 -23.25 -15.07
C TYR A 999 12.17 -23.52 -16.54
N GLN A 1000 11.91 -24.75 -17.02
CA GLN A 1000 12.02 -25.12 -18.43
C GLN A 1000 11.17 -24.21 -19.32
N SER A 1001 9.98 -23.79 -18.88
CA SER A 1001 9.15 -22.87 -19.66
C SER A 1001 9.77 -21.46 -19.77
N TYR A 1002 10.40 -20.96 -18.71
CA TYR A 1002 11.16 -19.70 -18.76
C TYR A 1002 12.41 -19.82 -19.64
N VAL A 1003 13.19 -20.88 -19.46
CA VAL A 1003 14.41 -21.12 -20.24
C VAL A 1003 14.07 -21.33 -21.73
N ALA A 1004 12.97 -22.03 -22.06
CA ALA A 1004 12.48 -22.14 -23.42
C ALA A 1004 12.11 -20.79 -24.03
N TYR A 1005 11.39 -19.95 -23.27
CA TYR A 1005 10.97 -18.64 -23.71
C TYR A 1005 12.18 -17.77 -24.09
N TYR A 1006 13.15 -17.63 -23.20
CA TYR A 1006 14.36 -16.86 -23.49
C TYR A 1006 15.24 -17.49 -24.58
N GLY A 1007 15.31 -18.83 -24.64
CA GLY A 1007 16.10 -19.53 -25.65
C GLY A 1007 15.60 -19.33 -27.07
N ASN A 1008 14.31 -18.99 -27.23
CA ASN A 1008 13.72 -18.66 -28.53
C ASN A 1008 13.89 -17.18 -28.94
N MET A 1009 14.44 -16.33 -28.06
CA MET A 1009 14.68 -14.93 -28.38
C MET A 1009 15.93 -14.74 -29.27
N PRO A 1010 16.00 -13.65 -30.04
CA PRO A 1010 17.23 -13.22 -30.69
C PRO A 1010 18.38 -13.03 -29.69
N LEU A 1011 19.62 -13.24 -30.15
CA LEU A 1011 20.83 -13.15 -29.31
C LEU A 1011 21.00 -11.80 -28.59
N GLU A 1012 20.51 -10.72 -29.18
CA GLU A 1012 20.56 -9.38 -28.59
C GLU A 1012 19.62 -9.25 -27.39
N GLU A 1013 18.36 -9.68 -27.54
CA GLU A 1013 17.36 -9.72 -26.45
C GLU A 1013 17.76 -10.71 -25.34
N GLN A 1014 18.40 -11.82 -25.69
CA GLN A 1014 19.02 -12.71 -24.70
C GLN A 1014 20.08 -11.98 -23.86
N GLY A 1015 20.85 -11.07 -24.48
CA GLY A 1015 21.83 -10.23 -23.78
C GLY A 1015 21.18 -9.25 -22.80
N GLU A 1016 20.04 -8.66 -23.17
CA GLU A 1016 19.28 -7.76 -22.31
C GLU A 1016 18.66 -8.49 -21.10
N ASN A 1017 18.34 -9.78 -21.24
CA ASN A 1017 17.71 -10.60 -20.21
C ASN A 1017 18.71 -11.57 -19.52
N ILE A 1018 20.02 -11.31 -19.62
CA ILE A 1018 21.06 -12.22 -19.15
C ILE A 1018 20.92 -12.60 -17.68
N GLN A 1019 20.60 -11.64 -16.80
CA GLN A 1019 20.48 -11.89 -15.36
C GLN A 1019 19.34 -12.88 -15.07
N GLU A 1020 18.19 -12.70 -15.70
CA GLU A 1020 17.05 -13.62 -15.59
C GLU A 1020 17.38 -14.99 -16.18
N ILE A 1021 17.98 -15.04 -17.38
CA ILE A 1021 18.39 -16.30 -18.02
C ILE A 1021 19.33 -17.10 -17.10
N TYR A 1022 20.37 -16.45 -16.60
CA TYR A 1022 21.36 -17.07 -15.73
C TYR A 1022 20.70 -17.55 -14.42
N SER A 1023 19.83 -16.73 -13.82
CA SER A 1023 19.07 -17.09 -12.62
C SER A 1023 18.19 -18.33 -12.84
N LYS A 1024 17.39 -18.38 -13.92
CA LYS A 1024 16.51 -19.52 -14.23
C LYS A 1024 17.29 -20.79 -14.58
N LEU A 1025 18.43 -20.66 -15.27
CA LEU A 1025 19.31 -21.79 -15.57
C LEU A 1025 19.94 -22.36 -14.29
N ASN A 1026 20.43 -21.52 -13.37
CA ASN A 1026 20.96 -21.96 -12.09
C ASN A 1026 19.91 -22.65 -11.23
N GLN A 1027 18.69 -22.10 -11.19
CA GLN A 1027 17.58 -22.69 -10.44
C GLN A 1027 17.19 -24.06 -11.02
N TYR A 1028 17.14 -24.21 -12.35
CA TYR A 1028 16.89 -25.50 -12.98
C TYR A 1028 18.05 -26.48 -12.77
N GLU A 1029 19.30 -26.01 -12.85
CA GLU A 1029 20.47 -26.82 -12.55
C GLU A 1029 20.43 -27.37 -11.13
N SER A 1030 20.13 -26.54 -10.13
CA SER A 1030 20.04 -26.94 -8.72
C SER A 1030 19.12 -28.16 -8.54
N LEU A 1031 17.98 -28.17 -9.21
CA LEU A 1031 17.07 -29.33 -9.20
C LEU A 1031 17.72 -30.60 -9.78
N VAL A 1032 18.46 -30.48 -10.89
CA VAL A 1032 19.15 -31.61 -11.53
C VAL A 1032 20.31 -32.11 -10.67
N GLU A 1033 20.98 -31.21 -9.94
CA GLU A 1033 22.02 -31.56 -8.96
C GLU A 1033 21.45 -32.41 -7.81
N ILE A 1034 20.24 -32.11 -7.32
CA ILE A 1034 19.57 -32.95 -6.31
C ILE A 1034 19.33 -34.38 -6.84
N VAL A 1035 18.86 -34.51 -8.09
CA VAL A 1035 18.62 -35.81 -8.72
C VAL A 1035 19.90 -36.63 -8.88
N TYR A 1036 21.02 -36.00 -9.21
CA TYR A 1036 22.34 -36.67 -9.31
C TYR A 1036 22.73 -37.40 -8.03
N VAL A 1037 22.40 -36.79 -6.88
CA VAL A 1037 22.83 -37.26 -5.57
C VAL A 1037 21.94 -38.37 -5.03
N TYR A 1038 20.63 -38.21 -5.21
CA TYR A 1038 19.65 -39.03 -4.50
C TYR A 1038 18.92 -40.05 -5.38
N ASP A 1039 18.93 -39.88 -6.70
CA ASP A 1039 18.21 -40.77 -7.61
C ASP A 1039 19.19 -41.70 -8.38
N THR A 1040 18.62 -42.64 -9.12
CA THR A 1040 19.30 -43.54 -10.04
C THR A 1040 20.08 -42.79 -11.11
N ASP A 1041 21.27 -43.29 -11.45
CA ASP A 1041 22.09 -42.73 -12.53
C ASP A 1041 21.30 -42.66 -13.85
N GLU A 1042 20.45 -43.64 -14.14
CA GLU A 1042 19.60 -43.62 -15.34
C GLU A 1042 18.70 -42.38 -15.40
N TYR A 1043 17.98 -42.08 -14.31
CA TYR A 1043 17.11 -40.91 -14.26
C TYR A 1043 17.91 -39.61 -14.28
N TYR A 1044 19.05 -39.55 -13.57
CA TYR A 1044 19.95 -38.40 -13.65
C TYR A 1044 20.46 -38.16 -15.07
N GLN A 1045 20.94 -39.18 -15.79
CA GLN A 1045 21.43 -39.01 -17.16
C GLN A 1045 20.32 -38.50 -18.09
N GLN A 1046 19.07 -38.93 -17.89
CA GLN A 1046 17.91 -38.41 -18.62
C GLN A 1046 17.69 -36.91 -18.35
N GLN A 1047 17.63 -36.49 -17.08
CA GLN A 1047 17.41 -35.09 -16.72
C GLN A 1047 18.60 -34.20 -17.09
N LYS A 1048 19.83 -34.70 -16.94
CA LYS A 1048 21.05 -34.03 -17.40
C LYS A 1048 21.02 -33.77 -18.90
N GLN A 1049 20.63 -34.77 -19.69
CA GLN A 1049 20.53 -34.60 -21.14
C GLN A 1049 19.44 -33.61 -21.50
N LEU A 1050 18.31 -33.62 -20.79
CA LEU A 1050 17.24 -32.65 -20.97
C LEU A 1050 17.73 -31.22 -20.68
N PHE A 1051 18.38 -31.00 -19.53
CA PHE A 1051 18.98 -29.71 -19.17
C PHE A 1051 19.99 -29.23 -20.22
N LYS A 1052 20.88 -30.12 -20.71
CA LYS A 1052 21.81 -29.79 -21.80
C LYS A 1052 21.13 -29.35 -23.08
N ASN A 1053 19.96 -29.91 -23.41
CA ASN A 1053 19.18 -29.46 -24.56
C ASN A 1053 18.65 -28.04 -24.35
N TYR A 1054 18.24 -27.69 -23.13
CA TYR A 1054 17.82 -26.34 -22.75
C TYR A 1054 18.97 -25.31 -22.71
N LEU A 1055 20.22 -25.74 -22.52
CA LEU A 1055 21.40 -24.87 -22.61
C LEU A 1055 21.76 -24.48 -24.04
N GLN A 1056 21.48 -25.35 -25.03
CA GLN A 1056 21.95 -25.15 -26.42
C GLN A 1056 21.62 -23.77 -27.01
N PRO A 1057 20.40 -23.23 -26.85
CA PRO A 1057 20.05 -21.94 -27.45
C PRO A 1057 20.90 -20.76 -26.95
N PHE A 1058 21.50 -20.87 -25.75
CA PHE A 1058 22.28 -19.81 -25.12
C PHE A 1058 23.78 -19.88 -25.41
N LYS A 1059 24.25 -20.88 -26.16
CA LYS A 1059 25.68 -21.03 -26.47
C LYS A 1059 26.29 -19.78 -27.12
N GLY A 1060 25.53 -19.11 -27.99
CA GLY A 1060 25.93 -17.84 -28.60
C GLY A 1060 26.08 -16.70 -27.59
N LEU A 1061 25.18 -16.63 -26.58
CA LEU A 1061 25.20 -15.61 -25.53
C LEU A 1061 26.46 -15.75 -24.67
N PHE A 1062 26.72 -16.94 -24.13
CA PHE A 1062 27.89 -17.17 -23.27
C PHE A 1062 29.20 -17.02 -24.04
N THR A 1063 29.26 -17.42 -25.31
CA THR A 1063 30.44 -17.17 -26.17
C THR A 1063 30.73 -15.68 -26.30
N ARG A 1064 29.69 -14.83 -26.44
CA ARG A 1064 29.86 -13.36 -26.52
C ARG A 1064 30.44 -12.76 -25.23
N LEU A 1065 30.22 -13.41 -24.09
CA LEU A 1065 30.72 -13.01 -22.78
C LEU A 1065 32.11 -13.60 -22.47
N ASN A 1066 32.74 -14.29 -23.43
CA ASN A 1066 33.97 -15.07 -23.22
C ASN A 1066 33.83 -16.16 -22.12
N MET A 1067 32.62 -16.71 -21.97
CA MET A 1067 32.33 -17.81 -21.04
C MET A 1067 32.02 -19.09 -21.83
N ASN A 1068 32.48 -20.24 -21.31
CA ASN A 1068 32.12 -21.53 -21.85
C ASN A 1068 30.90 -22.08 -21.08
N ILE A 1069 29.75 -22.14 -21.73
CA ILE A 1069 28.49 -22.59 -21.10
C ILE A 1069 28.55 -24.02 -20.56
N ASP A 1070 29.30 -24.91 -21.22
CA ASP A 1070 29.47 -26.30 -20.80
C ASP A 1070 30.44 -26.42 -19.61
N GLU A 1071 31.30 -25.42 -19.40
CA GLU A 1071 32.11 -25.28 -18.17
C GLU A 1071 31.37 -24.54 -17.08
N GLU A 1072 30.42 -23.66 -17.40
CA GLU A 1072 29.68 -22.92 -16.39
C GLU A 1072 28.70 -23.82 -15.63
N PHE A 1073 28.02 -24.72 -16.35
CA PHE A 1073 26.98 -25.60 -15.81
C PHE A 1073 27.39 -27.08 -15.83
N LEU A 1074 26.93 -27.84 -14.85
CA LEU A 1074 27.08 -29.28 -14.65
C LEU A 1074 28.52 -29.76 -14.45
N GLN A 1075 29.38 -28.94 -13.82
CA GLN A 1075 30.73 -29.34 -13.43
C GLN A 1075 30.72 -30.28 -12.24
N LYS A 1076 31.30 -31.48 -12.41
CA LYS A 1076 31.30 -32.54 -11.40
C LYS A 1076 31.97 -32.14 -10.07
N GLU A 1077 33.03 -31.34 -10.13
CA GLU A 1077 33.73 -30.82 -8.94
C GLU A 1077 32.87 -29.79 -8.19
N ARG A 1078 32.27 -28.83 -8.91
CA ARG A 1078 31.35 -27.80 -8.37
C ARG A 1078 30.08 -28.40 -7.75
N ILE A 1079 29.53 -29.46 -8.36
CA ILE A 1079 28.37 -30.19 -7.83
C ILE A 1079 28.73 -30.85 -6.48
N THR A 1080 29.94 -31.38 -6.36
CA THR A 1080 30.38 -32.05 -5.12
C THR A 1080 30.70 -31.05 -4.02
N GLU A 1081 31.25 -29.88 -4.35
CA GLU A 1081 31.50 -28.78 -3.40
C GLU A 1081 30.22 -28.10 -2.91
N LYS A 1082 29.30 -27.71 -3.81
CA LYS A 1082 27.99 -27.15 -3.42
C LYS A 1082 27.21 -28.10 -2.51
N LEU A 1083 27.31 -29.39 -2.78
CA LEU A 1083 26.67 -30.45 -2.00
C LEU A 1083 27.33 -30.64 -0.63
N LEU A 1084 28.66 -30.59 -0.56
CA LEU A 1084 29.38 -30.60 0.71
C LEU A 1084 29.01 -29.38 1.56
N ASP A 1085 28.83 -28.20 0.95
CA ASP A 1085 28.36 -27.02 1.66
C ASP A 1085 26.88 -27.09 2.07
N SER A 1086 26.01 -27.77 1.31
CA SER A 1086 24.60 -27.97 1.67
C SER A 1086 24.39 -29.08 2.70
N LEU A 1087 25.24 -30.11 2.73
CA LEU A 1087 25.18 -31.24 3.67
C LEU A 1087 25.97 -30.99 4.96
N MET A 1088 27.05 -30.20 4.93
CA MET A 1088 27.90 -29.91 6.11
C MET A 1088 27.47 -28.64 6.86
N GLY A 1089 26.17 -28.37 6.93
CA GLY A 1089 25.59 -27.39 7.87
C GLY A 1089 25.78 -27.72 9.36
N ASP A 1090 26.67 -28.66 9.71
CA ASP A 1090 27.21 -28.76 11.06
C ASP A 1090 28.55 -29.53 11.13
N SER A 1091 29.40 -29.09 12.06
CA SER A 1091 30.69 -29.67 12.50
C SER A 1091 31.93 -29.47 11.59
N THR A 1092 32.68 -28.38 11.82
CA THR A 1092 34.10 -28.39 12.26
C THR A 1092 34.75 -27.00 12.12
N SER A 1093 34.98 -26.33 13.25
CA SER A 1093 36.26 -25.67 13.56
C SER A 1093 36.23 -25.11 14.99
N THR A 1094 36.37 -26.00 15.96
CA THR A 1094 37.16 -25.65 17.15
C THR A 1094 38.62 -25.52 16.71
N GLU A 1095 39.11 -24.29 16.64
CA GLU A 1095 40.45 -23.89 17.10
C GLU A 1095 40.45 -22.41 17.48
#